data_AF-A0A6F9CXC8-F1
#
_entry.id   AF-A0A6F9CXC8-F1
#
_cell.length_a   1.000
_cell.length_b   1.000
_cell.length_c   1.000
_cell.angle_alpha   90.00
_cell.angle_beta   90.00
_cell.angle_gamma   90.00
#
_symmetry.space_group_name_H-M   'P 1'
#
loop_
_entity.id
_entity.type
_entity.pdbx_description
1 polymer ?
#
loop_
_entity_poly.entity_id
_entity_poly.type
_entity_poly.pdbx_seq_one_letter_code
_entity_poly.pdbx_strand_id
1 'polypeptide(L)'
;MPERLLWPRKGLLVAHRKGLIQKRKLRIFISNTFNPAKPDAEDGEGTVASWELRVEGRLLEDTAVSKYEATKQKRKFSSFFKSLVIELDKDLYGPDNHLVEPPQFKLDPRLARMLGIHTQTRPIFETQRMKFSEIPQRLHALLMPPEPIIINHVISVDPNDQKKTACYDIDVEVDDTLKTQMNSFLLSTASQQEIAGLDNKIHETIETINQLKTQREFMLSFARDPQGFINDWLQSQCRDLKTMTDVVANPEEERRAEFYFQPWAQEAVCRYFYSKKGPLRAGLTRTALTNNYEGARPGLLAHVPGINTVCLGSGASRTKHFRRSSRRRVALYIMAPKKVCIIGSGNWGSAIAKIVGANTGKLDVFDTTVNMWVFEETVNGRKLTEIINTDHENVKYLPGHKLPPNIVAVPEVKDAVKGADILIFVIPHQFINRICDTIREHIKKDAVGMSLIKGVDEGPEGLKLISDVIREKLGITMTVLMGANIANEVAEEKFCETTIGCKNKEWGPILKQLMQTVNFRVTVVEEADVVEICGALKNIVAVGAGFCDGLGFGDNTKAAVIRLGLMEMIAFARIFCTAGPVSPVTFLESCGVADLITTCYGGRNRKIAEAFAKTGKTIEELEKEMLNGQKLQGPATAAEVNHILKKKGLVDKFPLFNAVNQICFHGHPVKEFISCLQNHPEHM
;
A
#
# COMPACT_ATOMS: atom_id res chain seq x y z
N MET A 1 12.21 13.59 28.18
CA MET A 1 12.62 13.93 26.81
C MET A 1 11.91 13.00 25.85
N PRO A 2 11.09 13.54 24.94
CA PRO A 2 11.41 13.36 23.52
C PRO A 2 11.02 14.59 22.68
N GLU A 3 12.00 15.41 22.35
CA GLU A 3 11.98 16.19 21.11
C GLU A 3 12.97 15.51 20.17
N ARG A 4 12.47 14.87 19.11
CA ARG A 4 13.17 14.62 17.83
C ARG A 4 12.36 13.59 17.05
N LEU A 5 11.48 14.09 16.17
CA LEU A 5 11.10 13.48 14.88
C LEU A 5 9.99 14.33 14.22
N LEU A 6 10.33 15.58 13.88
CA LEU A 6 9.55 16.41 12.96
C LEU A 6 10.53 17.19 12.06
N TRP A 7 11.30 16.44 11.28
CA TRP A 7 12.14 17.00 10.21
C TRP A 7 12.20 15.99 9.07
N PRO A 8 11.29 16.08 8.07
CA PRO A 8 11.74 16.48 6.74
C PRO A 8 10.72 17.27 5.87
N ARG A 9 9.63 17.84 6.40
CA ARG A 9 8.69 18.64 5.56
C ARG A 9 9.19 20.05 5.20
N LYS A 10 10.06 20.65 6.01
CA LYS A 10 10.55 22.03 5.79
C LYS A 10 11.69 22.14 4.77
N GLY A 11 12.48 21.08 4.57
CA GLY A 11 13.53 21.06 3.54
C GLY A 11 12.98 21.13 2.11
N LEU A 12 11.82 20.49 1.85
CA LEU A 12 11.22 20.42 0.52
C LEU A 12 10.62 21.76 0.06
N LEU A 13 9.98 22.51 0.96
CA LEU A 13 9.33 23.78 0.61
C LEU A 13 10.31 24.93 0.37
N VAL A 14 11.43 24.95 1.08
CA VAL A 14 12.52 25.92 0.83
C VAL A 14 13.25 25.59 -0.47
N ALA A 15 13.38 24.30 -0.82
CA ALA A 15 13.89 23.87 -2.12
C ALA A 15 12.93 24.21 -3.29
N HIS A 16 11.61 24.15 -3.09
CA HIS A 16 10.63 24.39 -4.15
C HIS A 16 10.48 25.85 -4.61
N ARG A 17 10.81 26.86 -3.80
CA ARG A 17 10.83 28.25 -4.31
C ARG A 17 12.08 28.56 -5.12
N LYS A 18 13.23 27.92 -4.82
CA LYS A 18 14.46 28.12 -5.61
C LYS A 18 14.45 27.38 -6.96
N GLY A 19 13.61 26.36 -7.12
CA GLY A 19 13.58 25.52 -8.33
C GLY A 19 12.54 25.89 -9.40
N LEU A 20 11.70 26.92 -9.21
CA LEU A 20 10.56 27.22 -10.10
C LEU A 20 10.57 28.65 -10.65
N ILE A 21 11.66 29.39 -10.44
CA ILE A 21 11.89 30.72 -10.99
C ILE A 21 13.13 30.65 -11.86
N GLN A 22 12.98 30.85 -13.16
CA GLN A 22 14.09 30.91 -14.11
C GLN A 22 14.48 32.37 -14.31
N LYS A 23 15.76 32.69 -14.16
CA LYS A 23 16.29 33.98 -14.58
C LYS A 23 16.45 33.96 -16.09
N ARG A 24 15.81 34.90 -16.78
CA ARG A 24 15.91 35.07 -18.23
C ARG A 24 16.28 36.51 -18.57
N LYS A 25 16.95 36.70 -19.69
CA LYS A 25 17.27 38.04 -20.19
C LYS A 25 16.10 38.58 -21.01
N LEU A 26 15.49 39.66 -20.51
CA LEU A 26 14.57 40.49 -21.27
C LEU A 26 15.37 41.60 -21.95
N ARG A 27 15.43 41.55 -23.28
CA ARG A 27 16.06 42.57 -24.10
C ARG A 27 15.06 43.65 -24.45
N ILE A 28 15.35 44.90 -24.10
CA ILE A 28 14.54 46.08 -24.40
C ILE A 28 15.23 46.90 -25.49
N PHE A 29 14.48 47.27 -26.51
CA PHE A 29 14.89 48.15 -27.59
C PHE A 29 14.16 49.49 -27.44
N ILE A 30 14.91 50.58 -27.34
CA ILE A 30 14.38 51.94 -27.34
C ILE A 30 14.86 52.62 -28.61
N SER A 31 13.92 53.11 -29.41
CA SER A 31 14.25 53.83 -30.64
C SER A 31 13.35 55.05 -30.79
N ASN A 32 13.89 56.13 -31.32
CA ASN A 32 13.10 57.31 -31.67
C ASN A 32 13.17 57.59 -33.18
N THR A 33 12.08 58.10 -33.74
CA THR A 33 11.99 58.53 -35.14
C THR A 33 11.49 59.97 -35.15
N PHE A 34 12.22 60.87 -35.81
CA PHE A 34 11.82 62.27 -35.96
C PHE A 34 11.14 62.49 -37.31
N ASN A 35 9.95 63.09 -37.29
CA ASN A 35 9.20 63.49 -38.46
C ASN A 35 9.24 65.02 -38.56
N PRO A 36 10.02 65.59 -39.50
CA PRO A 36 10.09 67.03 -39.67
C PRO A 36 8.74 67.60 -40.11
N ALA A 37 8.47 68.85 -39.72
CA ALA A 37 7.30 69.59 -40.16
C ALA A 37 7.30 69.72 -41.69
N LYS A 38 6.16 69.45 -42.34
CA LYS A 38 5.98 69.77 -43.76
C LYS A 38 5.25 71.11 -43.87
N PRO A 39 5.84 72.11 -44.55
CA PRO A 39 5.11 73.34 -44.87
C PRO A 39 4.01 73.01 -45.89
N ASP A 40 2.77 73.35 -45.52
CA ASP A 40 1.53 73.43 -46.32
C ASP A 40 1.23 72.29 -47.30
N ALA A 41 0.35 71.37 -46.87
CA ALA A 41 -0.54 70.66 -47.80
C ALA A 41 -1.79 71.54 -48.03
N GLU A 42 -2.36 71.52 -49.24
CA GLU A 42 -3.39 72.44 -49.76
C GLU A 42 -4.72 72.53 -48.96
N ASP A 43 -4.87 71.79 -47.84
CA ASP A 43 -6.06 71.81 -46.97
C ASP A 43 -5.87 72.58 -45.65
N GLY A 44 -4.79 73.34 -45.48
CA GLY A 44 -4.66 74.33 -44.38
C GLY A 44 -4.36 73.79 -42.98
N GLU A 45 -4.07 72.50 -42.82
CA GLU A 45 -3.45 71.95 -41.60
C GLU A 45 -1.96 71.62 -41.87
N GLY A 46 -1.08 72.55 -41.49
CA GLY A 46 0.36 72.28 -41.48
C GLY A 46 0.72 71.18 -40.47
N THR A 47 1.62 70.26 -40.86
CA THR A 47 2.08 69.21 -39.94
C THR A 47 3.16 69.76 -39.01
N VAL A 48 2.92 69.72 -37.70
CA VAL A 48 3.91 70.12 -36.68
C VAL A 48 5.01 69.06 -36.61
N ALA A 49 6.26 69.49 -36.41
CA ALA A 49 7.37 68.58 -36.20
C ALA A 49 7.08 67.67 -35.01
N SER A 50 7.23 66.37 -35.20
CA SER A 50 6.89 65.37 -34.19
C SER A 50 7.99 64.33 -34.08
N TRP A 51 8.06 63.65 -32.95
CA TRP A 51 8.89 62.45 -32.80
C TRP A 51 8.06 61.30 -32.22
N GLU A 52 8.36 60.09 -32.65
CA GLU A 52 7.80 58.85 -32.10
C GLU A 52 8.89 58.12 -31.32
N LEU A 53 8.68 57.86 -30.03
CA LEU A 53 9.52 56.96 -29.23
C LEU A 53 8.85 55.59 -29.16
N ARG A 54 9.59 54.56 -29.53
CA ARG A 54 9.15 53.17 -29.48
C ARG A 54 10.00 52.38 -28.50
N VAL A 55 9.33 51.73 -27.55
CA VAL A 55 9.91 50.80 -26.59
C VAL A 55 9.38 49.40 -26.89
N GLU A 56 10.25 48.51 -27.35
CA GLU A 56 9.92 47.10 -27.62
C GLU A 56 10.72 46.20 -26.69
N GLY A 57 10.22 45.00 -26.39
CA GLY A 57 11.05 44.04 -25.67
C GLY A 57 10.76 42.58 -26.01
N ARG A 58 11.82 41.79 -25.90
CA ARG A 58 11.86 40.38 -26.28
C ARG A 58 12.60 39.58 -25.22
N LEU A 59 11.97 38.49 -24.76
CA LEU A 59 12.63 37.50 -23.93
C LEU A 59 13.58 36.68 -24.79
N LEU A 60 14.84 36.57 -24.39
CA LEU A 60 15.81 35.70 -25.06
C LEU A 60 15.57 34.24 -24.60
N GLU A 61 15.55 33.31 -25.55
CA GLU A 61 15.45 31.87 -25.28
C GLU A 61 16.86 31.25 -25.33
N ASP A 62 17.17 30.36 -24.39
CA ASP A 62 18.40 29.56 -24.44
C ASP A 62 18.29 28.55 -25.59
N THR A 63 19.32 28.50 -26.44
CA THR A 63 19.36 27.81 -27.75
C THR A 63 19.29 26.27 -27.71
N ALA A 64 18.86 25.67 -26.59
CA ALA A 64 18.86 24.22 -26.37
C ALA A 64 17.46 23.59 -26.21
N VAL A 65 16.38 24.27 -26.60
CA VAL A 65 15.02 23.69 -26.59
C VAL A 65 14.40 23.73 -27.97
N SER A 66 13.94 22.57 -28.43
CA SER A 66 13.42 22.30 -29.78
C SER A 66 12.34 23.28 -30.23
N LYS A 67 12.38 23.66 -31.51
CA LYS A 67 11.42 24.53 -32.23
C LYS A 67 9.94 24.07 -32.22
N TYR A 68 9.58 23.02 -31.49
CA TYR A 68 8.23 22.44 -31.47
C TYR A 68 7.31 22.98 -30.34
N GLU A 69 7.80 23.74 -29.37
CA GLU A 69 6.97 24.27 -28.27
C GLU A 69 6.64 25.77 -28.37
N ALA A 70 7.18 26.49 -29.35
CA ALA A 70 7.12 27.96 -29.43
C ALA A 70 5.74 28.57 -29.78
N THR A 71 4.68 27.77 -29.86
CA THR A 71 3.33 28.22 -30.27
C THR A 71 2.30 28.33 -29.15
N LYS A 72 2.65 28.06 -27.88
CA LYS A 72 1.73 28.26 -26.75
C LYS A 72 2.21 29.37 -25.81
N GLN A 73 1.48 30.50 -25.89
CA GLN A 73 1.53 31.67 -24.99
C GLN A 73 2.87 32.43 -24.90
N LYS A 74 3.14 33.31 -25.87
CA LYS A 74 4.09 34.41 -25.69
C LYS A 74 3.53 35.38 -24.63
N ARG A 75 4.21 35.52 -23.48
CA ARG A 75 3.89 36.59 -22.51
C ARG A 75 4.04 37.96 -23.19
N LYS A 76 3.06 38.85 -23.00
CA LYS A 76 3.11 40.22 -23.54
C LYS A 76 4.21 41.01 -22.81
N PHE A 77 4.96 41.85 -23.53
CA PHE A 77 6.03 42.69 -22.96
C PHE A 77 5.56 43.53 -21.76
N SER A 78 4.32 44.03 -21.80
CA SER A 78 3.71 44.78 -20.70
C SER A 78 3.54 44.00 -19.40
N SER A 79 3.55 42.66 -19.42
CA SER A 79 3.41 41.85 -18.20
C SER A 79 4.63 41.86 -17.27
N PHE A 80 5.77 42.39 -17.74
CA PHE A 80 7.00 42.44 -16.96
C PHE A 80 7.15 43.70 -16.10
N PHE A 81 6.30 44.71 -16.29
CA PHE A 81 6.39 45.99 -15.58
C PHE A 81 5.03 46.39 -15.01
N LYS A 82 5.03 46.94 -13.79
CA LYS A 82 3.81 47.42 -13.13
C LYS A 82 3.41 48.84 -13.59
N SER A 83 4.41 49.66 -13.93
CA SER A 83 4.25 51.00 -14.48
C SER A 83 5.45 51.32 -15.38
N LEU A 84 5.24 52.16 -16.38
CA LEU A 84 6.28 52.74 -17.23
C LEU A 84 6.05 54.25 -17.23
N VAL A 85 7.02 55.00 -16.75
CA VAL A 85 6.98 56.47 -16.71
C VAL A 85 8.07 57.00 -17.63
N ILE A 86 7.70 57.92 -18.52
CA ILE A 86 8.65 58.63 -19.38
C ILE A 86 8.73 60.06 -18.86
N GLU A 87 9.90 60.42 -18.34
CA GLU A 87 10.21 61.79 -17.92
C GLU A 87 11.01 62.47 -19.03
N LEU A 88 10.46 63.56 -19.56
CA LEU A 88 11.12 64.46 -20.49
C LEU A 88 11.86 65.56 -19.71
N ASP A 89 12.82 66.18 -20.37
CA ASP A 89 13.60 67.25 -19.75
C ASP A 89 12.70 68.44 -19.35
N LYS A 90 12.70 68.76 -18.05
CA LYS A 90 11.86 69.80 -17.43
C LYS A 90 12.17 71.19 -17.96
N ASP A 91 13.42 71.45 -18.33
CA ASP A 91 13.85 72.76 -18.79
C ASP A 91 13.36 73.05 -20.22
N LEU A 92 13.07 71.99 -21.00
CA LEU A 92 12.59 72.08 -22.38
C LEU A 92 11.05 72.01 -22.49
N TYR A 93 10.40 71.21 -21.66
CA TYR A 93 8.95 70.95 -21.76
C TYR A 93 8.11 71.60 -20.65
N GLY A 94 8.76 72.26 -19.68
CA GLY A 94 8.10 72.96 -18.59
C GLY A 94 7.60 72.03 -17.46
N PRO A 95 7.25 72.59 -16.29
CA PRO A 95 6.96 71.82 -15.09
C PRO A 95 5.70 70.96 -15.19
N ASP A 96 4.75 71.30 -16.07
CA ASP A 96 3.45 70.63 -16.14
C ASP A 96 3.36 69.56 -17.26
N ASN A 97 4.28 69.55 -18.22
CA ASN A 97 4.22 68.68 -19.41
C ASN A 97 5.42 67.72 -19.56
N HIS A 98 6.25 67.59 -18.54
CA HIS A 98 7.46 66.76 -18.56
C HIS A 98 7.20 65.27 -18.24
N LEU A 99 6.00 64.89 -17.79
CA LEU A 99 5.65 63.51 -17.44
C LEU A 99 4.62 62.95 -18.42
N VAL A 100 4.95 61.83 -19.06
CA VAL A 100 4.02 61.10 -19.92
C VAL A 100 3.77 59.71 -19.32
N GLU A 101 2.57 59.51 -18.80
CA GLU A 101 2.07 58.21 -18.32
C GLU A 101 1.06 57.64 -19.32
N PRO A 102 1.26 56.42 -19.87
CA PRO A 102 0.23 55.77 -20.68
C PRO A 102 -0.98 55.36 -19.81
N PRO A 103 -2.20 55.31 -20.37
CA PRO A 103 -3.41 55.02 -19.59
C PRO A 103 -3.33 53.64 -18.90
N GLN A 104 -3.63 53.65 -17.59
CA GLN A 104 -3.50 52.52 -16.67
C GLN A 104 -4.29 51.27 -17.12
N PHE A 105 -3.61 50.13 -17.28
CA PHE A 105 -4.25 48.83 -17.41
C PHE A 105 -4.44 48.17 -16.04
N LYS A 106 -5.69 47.89 -15.68
CA LYS A 106 -6.07 47.15 -14.45
C LYS A 106 -5.66 45.68 -14.55
N LEU A 107 -4.93 45.18 -13.55
CA LEU A 107 -4.67 43.75 -13.33
C LEU A 107 -5.88 43.06 -12.68
N ASP A 108 -6.11 41.79 -13.06
CA ASP A 108 -7.17 40.89 -12.57
C ASP A 108 -7.01 40.59 -11.05
N PRO A 109 -8.07 40.74 -10.22
CA PRO A 109 -8.04 40.44 -8.78
C PRO A 109 -7.85 38.96 -8.37
N ARG A 110 -7.71 38.00 -9.29
CA ARG A 110 -7.71 36.56 -8.94
C ARG A 110 -6.36 35.93 -8.59
N LEU A 111 -5.28 36.68 -8.41
CA LEU A 111 -3.96 36.12 -8.07
C LEU A 111 -3.46 36.53 -6.66
N ALA A 112 -4.18 36.11 -5.61
CA ALA A 112 -3.66 36.20 -4.25
C ALA A 112 -4.22 35.08 -3.36
N ARG A 113 -3.71 33.85 -3.54
CA ARG A 113 -3.86 32.80 -2.52
C ARG A 113 -2.67 31.87 -2.57
N MET A 114 -1.71 32.03 -1.64
CA MET A 114 -0.96 30.91 -1.04
C MET A 114 0.08 31.34 0.02
N LEU A 115 -0.10 30.77 1.22
CA LEU A 115 0.87 30.45 2.30
C LEU A 115 1.42 31.65 3.11
N GLY A 116 1.52 31.65 4.44
CA GLY A 116 1.58 30.61 5.47
C GLY A 116 2.81 30.88 6.36
N ILE A 117 2.64 31.46 7.56
CA ILE A 117 3.74 32.03 8.39
C ILE A 117 3.84 31.35 9.77
N HIS A 118 5.06 30.92 10.14
CA HIS A 118 5.66 30.87 11.49
C HIS A 118 7.19 30.58 11.33
N THR A 119 8.21 31.13 12.01
CA THR A 119 8.37 31.64 13.39
C THR A 119 9.54 32.64 13.54
N GLN A 120 9.87 33.48 12.55
CA GLN A 120 11.04 34.39 12.63
C GLN A 120 10.72 35.90 12.62
N THR A 121 9.45 36.29 12.57
CA THR A 121 9.03 37.71 12.42
C THR A 121 8.50 38.36 13.69
N ARG A 122 8.78 37.79 14.87
CA ARG A 122 8.39 38.41 16.16
C ARG A 122 8.89 39.85 16.36
N PRO A 123 10.03 40.30 15.78
CA PRO A 123 10.41 41.71 15.86
C PRO A 123 9.65 42.66 14.92
N ILE A 124 8.90 42.14 13.93
CA ILE A 124 8.43 42.95 12.78
C ILE A 124 6.98 43.43 12.94
N PHE A 125 6.12 42.68 13.64
CA PHE A 125 4.70 43.02 13.77
C PHE A 125 4.30 43.62 15.13
N GLU A 126 5.27 43.76 16.05
CA GLU A 126 5.11 44.37 17.39
C GLU A 126 3.84 43.93 18.17
N THR A 127 3.33 42.73 17.91
CA THR A 127 2.08 42.24 18.50
C THR A 127 2.21 40.78 18.89
N GLN A 128 1.72 40.43 20.08
CA GLN A 128 1.92 39.09 20.67
C GLN A 128 1.00 38.03 20.03
N ARG A 129 -0.16 38.44 19.49
CA ARG A 129 -1.16 37.63 18.78
C ARG A 129 -1.92 38.51 17.78
N MET A 130 -2.25 37.97 16.61
CA MET A 130 -3.10 38.63 15.60
C MET A 130 -3.96 37.59 14.87
N LYS A 131 -5.08 38.02 14.26
CA LYS A 131 -5.92 37.11 13.47
C LYS A 131 -5.25 36.84 12.13
N PHE A 132 -5.35 35.60 11.64
CA PHE A 132 -4.72 35.18 10.38
C PHE A 132 -5.17 36.03 9.17
N SER A 133 -6.40 36.54 9.20
CA SER A 133 -6.98 37.43 8.19
C SER A 133 -6.32 38.82 8.12
N GLU A 134 -5.67 39.29 9.19
CA GLU A 134 -5.08 40.64 9.29
C GLU A 134 -3.63 40.69 8.78
N ILE A 135 -3.02 39.52 8.60
CA ILE A 135 -1.61 39.36 8.19
C ILE A 135 -1.33 39.96 6.81
N PRO A 136 -2.16 39.73 5.76
CA PRO A 136 -1.90 40.26 4.43
C PRO A 136 -1.78 41.80 4.39
N GLN A 137 -2.65 42.50 5.13
CA GLN A 137 -2.65 43.97 5.19
C GLN A 137 -1.41 44.53 5.89
N ARG A 138 -0.97 43.91 6.99
CA ARG A 138 0.24 44.32 7.72
C ARG A 138 1.52 44.02 6.93
N LEU A 139 1.57 42.90 6.22
CA LEU A 139 2.71 42.55 5.35
C LEU A 139 2.82 43.52 4.16
N HIS A 140 1.69 43.91 3.58
CA HIS A 140 1.65 44.88 2.49
C HIS A 140 2.25 46.24 2.89
N ALA A 141 2.08 46.66 4.16
CA ALA A 141 2.65 47.89 4.68
C ALA A 141 4.18 47.86 4.87
N LEU A 142 4.80 46.66 4.85
CA LEU A 142 6.23 46.44 5.10
C LEU A 142 7.03 46.13 3.82
N LEU A 143 6.35 45.95 2.68
CA LEU A 143 7.01 45.73 1.40
C LEU A 143 7.40 47.08 0.81
N MET A 144 8.70 47.39 0.81
CA MET A 144 9.24 48.49 0.01
C MET A 144 8.96 48.19 -1.46
N PRO A 145 8.46 49.17 -2.25
CA PRO A 145 8.40 49.00 -3.69
C PRO A 145 9.82 48.74 -4.22
N PRO A 146 10.01 47.81 -5.17
CA PRO A 146 11.31 47.60 -5.79
C PRO A 146 11.78 48.89 -6.45
N GLU A 147 13.09 49.15 -6.42
CA GLU A 147 13.66 50.33 -7.06
C GLU A 147 13.35 50.31 -8.57
N PRO A 148 12.94 51.45 -9.15
CA PRO A 148 12.66 51.52 -10.58
C PRO A 148 13.95 51.35 -11.38
N ILE A 149 13.85 50.65 -12.51
CA ILE A 149 14.95 50.60 -13.48
C ILE A 149 14.93 51.90 -14.28
N ILE A 150 15.97 52.71 -14.16
CA ILE A 150 16.10 54.00 -14.86
C ILE A 150 16.95 53.81 -16.12
N ILE A 151 16.38 54.15 -17.28
CA ILE A 151 17.08 54.10 -18.58
C ILE A 151 17.08 55.50 -19.18
N ASN A 152 18.27 56.08 -19.35
CA ASN A 152 18.44 57.38 -19.98
C ASN A 152 18.61 57.21 -21.50
N HIS A 153 17.75 57.87 -22.28
CA HIS A 153 17.80 57.87 -23.76
C HIS A 153 17.75 59.30 -24.28
N VAL A 154 18.66 59.65 -25.20
CA VAL A 154 18.72 60.98 -25.80
C VAL A 154 18.01 60.96 -27.15
N ILE A 155 17.02 61.83 -27.33
CA ILE A 155 16.26 61.96 -28.58
C ILE A 155 17.09 62.77 -29.59
N SER A 156 17.49 62.13 -30.69
CA SER A 156 18.10 62.80 -31.85
C SER A 156 17.01 63.33 -32.81
N VAL A 157 17.18 64.54 -33.33
CA VAL A 157 16.25 65.23 -34.25
C VAL A 157 16.86 65.51 -35.63
N ASP A 158 18.00 64.89 -35.94
CA ASP A 158 18.71 65.08 -37.21
C ASP A 158 18.01 64.31 -38.36
N PRO A 159 17.59 64.98 -39.45
CA PRO A 159 16.92 64.34 -40.58
C PRO A 159 17.76 63.32 -41.36
N ASN A 160 19.09 63.33 -41.22
CA ASN A 160 19.99 62.41 -41.92
C ASN A 160 20.44 61.21 -41.07
N ASP A 161 20.01 61.11 -39.81
CA ASP A 161 20.48 60.11 -38.87
C ASP A 161 19.66 58.81 -39.00
N GLN A 162 20.34 57.69 -39.29
CA GLN A 162 19.70 56.37 -39.33
C GLN A 162 19.15 56.03 -37.94
N LYS A 163 17.89 55.56 -37.87
CA LYS A 163 17.15 55.18 -36.65
C LYS A 163 18.07 54.60 -35.55
N LYS A 164 18.43 55.42 -34.57
CA LYS A 164 19.26 54.99 -33.43
C LYS A 164 18.42 54.14 -32.49
N THR A 165 18.79 52.87 -32.37
CA THR A 165 18.13 51.91 -31.47
C THR A 165 19.09 51.56 -30.34
N ALA A 166 18.77 51.98 -29.12
CA ALA A 166 19.48 51.56 -27.92
C ALA A 166 18.93 50.21 -27.45
N CYS A 167 19.81 49.34 -26.95
CA CYS A 167 19.48 47.97 -26.55
C CYS A 167 19.97 47.72 -25.11
N TYR A 168 19.06 47.27 -24.25
CA TYR A 168 19.32 46.99 -22.83
C TYR A 168 18.89 45.57 -22.46
N ASP A 169 19.76 44.81 -21.81
CA ASP A 169 19.44 43.48 -21.29
C ASP A 169 19.19 43.56 -19.79
N ILE A 170 18.00 43.13 -19.35
CA ILE A 170 17.59 43.10 -17.94
C ILE A 170 17.30 41.65 -17.55
N ASP A 171 17.88 41.21 -16.43
CA ASP A 171 17.54 39.91 -15.86
C ASP A 171 16.14 39.97 -15.23
N VAL A 172 15.21 39.18 -15.75
CA VAL A 172 13.85 39.04 -15.23
C VAL A 172 13.61 37.64 -14.71
N GLU A 173 12.83 37.56 -13.64
CA GLU A 173 12.41 36.29 -13.04
C GLU A 173 11.10 35.82 -13.69
N VAL A 174 11.13 34.64 -14.31
CA VAL A 174 9.98 34.03 -15.00
C VAL A 174 9.58 32.74 -14.29
N ASP A 175 8.28 32.54 -14.13
CA ASP A 175 7.73 31.30 -13.58
C ASP A 175 8.00 30.11 -14.52
N ASP A 176 8.39 28.97 -13.96
CA ASP A 176 8.55 27.73 -14.72
C ASP A 176 7.20 27.22 -15.26
N THR A 177 7.20 26.70 -16.50
CA THR A 177 6.04 26.03 -17.13
C THR A 177 5.44 24.91 -16.28
N LEU A 178 6.25 24.23 -15.47
CA LEU A 178 5.82 23.21 -14.52
C LEU A 178 4.88 23.79 -13.45
N LYS A 179 5.05 25.06 -13.06
CA LYS A 179 4.18 25.74 -12.09
C LYS A 179 2.77 25.89 -12.64
N THR A 180 2.63 26.14 -13.94
CA THR A 180 1.34 26.25 -14.63
C THR A 180 0.63 24.91 -14.72
N GLN A 181 1.36 23.84 -15.06
CA GLN A 181 0.82 22.47 -15.06
C GLN A 181 0.41 22.01 -13.66
N MET A 182 1.23 22.31 -12.64
CA MET A 182 0.95 21.96 -11.25
C MET A 182 -0.25 22.74 -10.71
N ASN A 183 -0.41 24.02 -11.07
CA ASN A 183 -1.62 24.78 -10.75
C ASN A 183 -2.85 24.23 -11.46
N SER A 184 -2.74 23.82 -12.73
CA SER A 184 -3.82 23.16 -13.47
C SER A 184 -4.24 21.84 -12.82
N PHE A 185 -3.28 21.08 -12.28
CA PHE A 185 -3.53 19.85 -11.55
C PHE A 185 -4.25 20.12 -10.21
N LEU A 186 -3.79 21.10 -9.42
CA LEU A 186 -4.38 21.44 -8.12
C LEU A 186 -5.79 22.09 -8.23
N LEU A 187 -6.08 22.73 -9.37
CA LEU A 187 -7.39 23.32 -9.65
C LEU A 187 -8.38 22.32 -10.28
N SER A 188 -7.92 21.13 -10.65
CA SER A 188 -8.78 20.08 -11.18
C SER A 188 -9.72 19.57 -10.08
N THR A 189 -11.01 19.52 -10.40
CA THR A 189 -12.07 19.11 -9.45
C THR A 189 -11.90 17.65 -9.02
N ALA A 190 -11.40 16.79 -9.93
CA ALA A 190 -11.09 15.40 -9.64
C ALA A 190 -9.91 15.27 -8.65
N SER A 191 -8.84 16.04 -8.87
CA SER A 191 -7.68 16.05 -7.97
C SER A 191 -8.02 16.63 -6.60
N GLN A 192 -8.94 17.61 -6.53
CA GLN A 192 -9.43 18.14 -5.24
C GLN A 192 -10.23 17.12 -4.44
N GLN A 193 -11.05 16.29 -5.09
CA GLN A 193 -11.76 15.20 -4.42
C GLN A 193 -10.80 14.12 -3.91
N GLU A 194 -9.78 13.78 -4.69
CA GLU A 194 -8.75 12.82 -4.28
C GLU A 194 -7.92 13.34 -3.10
N ILE A 195 -7.50 14.60 -3.14
CA ILE A 195 -6.78 15.26 -2.04
C ILE A 195 -7.65 15.29 -0.78
N ALA A 196 -8.93 15.64 -0.89
CA ALA A 196 -9.84 15.62 0.25
C ALA A 196 -10.05 14.19 0.82
N GLY A 197 -10.10 13.18 -0.05
CA GLY A 197 -10.15 11.78 0.35
C GLY A 197 -8.88 11.33 1.10
N LEU A 198 -7.71 11.77 0.65
CA LEU A 198 -6.44 11.50 1.31
C LEU A 198 -6.33 12.22 2.66
N ASP A 199 -6.77 13.48 2.76
CA ASP A 199 -6.79 14.22 4.03
C ASP A 199 -7.71 13.55 5.07
N ASN A 200 -8.88 13.06 4.64
CA ASN A 200 -9.77 12.29 5.52
C ASN A 200 -9.11 11.00 6.00
N LYS A 201 -8.46 10.25 5.10
CA LYS A 201 -7.71 9.03 5.48
C LYS A 201 -6.55 9.34 6.44
N ILE A 202 -5.84 10.44 6.25
CA ILE A 202 -4.77 10.89 7.17
C ILE A 202 -5.38 11.18 8.54
N HIS A 203 -6.53 11.87 8.59
CA HIS A 203 -7.22 12.17 9.85
C HIS A 203 -7.64 10.89 10.59
N GLU A 204 -8.30 9.95 9.90
CA GLU A 204 -8.71 8.66 10.45
C GLU A 204 -7.52 7.82 10.95
N THR A 205 -6.41 7.85 10.20
CA THR A 205 -5.18 7.16 10.58
C THR A 205 -4.56 7.76 11.83
N ILE A 206 -4.51 9.10 11.94
CA ILE A 206 -4.02 9.80 13.13
C ILE A 206 -4.91 9.48 14.34
N GLU A 207 -6.22 9.47 14.17
CA GLU A 207 -7.17 9.11 15.23
C GLU A 207 -6.95 7.67 15.70
N THR A 208 -6.78 6.73 14.77
CA THR A 208 -6.47 5.32 15.05
C THR A 208 -5.14 5.18 15.81
N ILE A 209 -4.09 5.89 15.38
CA ILE A 209 -2.78 5.89 16.06
C ILE A 209 -2.93 6.40 17.50
N ASN A 210 -3.68 7.48 17.72
CA ASN A 210 -3.91 8.00 19.07
C ASN A 210 -4.70 7.03 19.94
N GLN A 211 -5.66 6.31 19.36
CA GLN A 211 -6.44 5.29 20.05
C GLN A 211 -5.56 4.10 20.46
N LEU A 212 -4.74 3.59 19.54
CA LEU A 212 -3.78 2.50 19.80
C LEU A 212 -2.70 2.92 20.80
N LYS A 213 -2.22 4.16 20.73
CA LYS A 213 -1.28 4.71 21.72
C LYS A 213 -1.89 4.70 23.12
N THR A 214 -3.13 5.18 23.25
CA THR A 214 -3.87 5.18 24.53
C THR A 214 -4.03 3.76 25.07
N GLN A 215 -4.42 2.80 24.22
CA GLN A 215 -4.54 1.39 24.61
C GLN A 215 -3.20 0.80 25.05
N ARG A 216 -2.11 1.11 24.34
CA ARG A 216 -0.77 0.63 24.70
C ARG A 216 -0.31 1.21 26.04
N GLU A 217 -0.50 2.52 26.26
CA GLU A 217 -0.16 3.18 27.52
C GLU A 217 -0.98 2.62 28.68
N PHE A 218 -2.28 2.35 28.47
CA PHE A 218 -3.14 1.67 29.43
C PHE A 218 -2.57 0.29 29.81
N MET A 219 -2.31 -0.58 28.82
CA MET A 219 -1.84 -1.95 29.06
C MET A 219 -0.47 -1.98 29.73
N LEU A 220 0.43 -1.06 29.35
CA LEU A 220 1.75 -0.94 29.97
C LEU A 220 1.69 -0.43 31.42
N SER A 221 0.80 0.51 31.70
CA SER A 221 0.63 1.06 33.05
C SER A 221 0.03 -0.01 33.97
N PHE A 222 -0.97 -0.75 33.48
CA PHE A 222 -1.54 -1.90 34.18
C PHE A 222 -0.51 -3.02 34.42
N ALA A 223 0.31 -3.36 33.41
CA ALA A 223 1.31 -4.41 33.56
C ALA A 223 2.46 -4.04 34.51
N ARG A 224 2.80 -2.75 34.63
CA ARG A 224 3.88 -2.27 35.49
C ARG A 224 3.48 -2.21 36.97
N ASP A 225 2.28 -1.73 37.28
CA ASP A 225 1.73 -1.68 38.63
C ASP A 225 0.21 -1.90 38.60
N PRO A 226 -0.24 -3.17 38.59
CA PRO A 226 -1.67 -3.48 38.48
C PRO A 226 -2.49 -2.92 39.65
N GLN A 227 -1.95 -2.94 40.87
CA GLN A 227 -2.67 -2.49 42.07
C GLN A 227 -2.78 -0.97 42.13
N GLY A 228 -1.68 -0.25 41.90
CA GLY A 228 -1.70 1.21 41.82
C GLY A 228 -2.58 1.70 40.67
N PHE A 229 -2.46 1.07 39.50
CA PHE A 229 -3.29 1.39 38.34
C PHE A 229 -4.78 1.21 38.61
N ILE A 230 -5.20 0.08 39.20
CA ILE A 230 -6.61 -0.15 39.55
C ILE A 230 -7.09 0.90 40.56
N ASN A 231 -6.29 1.24 41.57
CA ASN A 231 -6.65 2.24 42.56
C ASN A 231 -6.80 3.64 41.94
N ASP A 232 -5.84 4.06 41.11
CA ASP A 232 -5.88 5.35 40.42
C ASP A 232 -7.04 5.42 39.42
N TRP A 233 -7.30 4.32 38.73
CA TRP A 233 -8.44 4.18 37.82
C TRP A 233 -9.76 4.27 38.56
N LEU A 234 -9.93 3.54 39.67
CA LEU A 234 -11.11 3.63 40.53
C LEU A 234 -11.30 5.05 41.09
N GLN A 235 -10.22 5.71 41.52
CA GLN A 235 -10.29 7.11 41.96
C GLN A 235 -10.68 8.06 40.82
N SER A 236 -10.21 7.81 39.59
CA SER A 236 -10.63 8.57 38.41
C SER A 236 -12.11 8.36 38.11
N GLN A 237 -12.58 7.11 38.08
CA GLN A 237 -13.99 6.79 37.83
C GLN A 237 -14.91 7.32 38.94
N CYS A 238 -14.48 7.27 40.20
CA CYS A 238 -15.21 7.89 41.32
C CYS A 238 -15.28 9.42 41.20
N ARG A 239 -14.21 10.09 40.74
CA ARG A 239 -14.22 11.54 40.48
C ARG A 239 -15.15 11.90 39.32
N ASP A 240 -15.10 11.13 38.24
CA ASP A 240 -16.01 11.29 37.11
C ASP A 240 -17.45 11.10 37.57
N LEU A 241 -17.75 10.05 38.34
CA LEU A 241 -19.09 9.80 38.87
C LEU A 241 -19.57 10.93 39.80
N LYS A 242 -18.72 11.44 40.70
CA LYS A 242 -19.07 12.58 41.58
C LYS A 242 -19.37 13.84 40.78
N THR A 243 -18.67 14.04 39.67
CA THR A 243 -18.93 15.14 38.73
C THR A 243 -20.22 14.91 37.92
N MET A 244 -20.60 13.65 37.66
CA MET A 244 -21.82 13.29 36.94
C MET A 244 -23.09 13.43 37.77
N THR A 245 -23.00 13.19 39.09
CA THR A 245 -24.17 12.99 39.93
C THR A 245 -24.54 14.22 40.75
N ASP A 246 -23.61 15.16 41.00
CA ASP A 246 -23.76 16.28 41.95
C ASP A 246 -24.24 15.86 43.36
N VAL A 247 -24.24 14.56 43.65
CA VAL A 247 -24.72 13.97 44.91
C VAL A 247 -23.50 13.64 45.75
N VAL A 248 -23.37 14.32 46.89
CA VAL A 248 -22.45 13.93 47.96
C VAL A 248 -23.11 12.79 48.73
N ALA A 249 -22.90 11.55 48.30
CA ALA A 249 -23.43 10.38 48.98
C ALA A 249 -22.62 10.02 50.24
N ASN A 250 -23.23 9.25 51.14
CA ASN A 250 -22.58 8.75 52.35
C ASN A 250 -21.41 7.82 51.96
N PRO A 251 -20.16 8.07 52.40
CA PRO A 251 -18.99 7.27 52.04
C PRO A 251 -19.08 5.80 52.40
N GLU A 252 -19.94 5.43 53.36
CA GLU A 252 -20.18 4.05 53.76
C GLU A 252 -21.08 3.28 52.80
N GLU A 253 -21.97 4.00 52.11
CA GLU A 253 -22.87 3.45 51.08
C GLU A 253 -22.14 3.31 49.74
N GLU A 254 -21.26 4.25 49.37
CA GLU A 254 -20.41 4.16 48.17
C GLU A 254 -19.50 2.92 48.17
N ARG A 255 -19.20 2.33 49.35
CA ARG A 255 -18.39 1.09 49.44
C ARG A 255 -19.18 -0.17 49.08
N ARG A 256 -20.50 -0.08 49.00
CA ARG A 256 -21.39 -1.23 48.76
C ARG A 256 -21.73 -1.31 47.28
N ALA A 257 -21.65 -2.51 46.70
CA ALA A 257 -21.93 -2.71 45.28
C ALA A 257 -23.37 -2.28 44.93
N GLU A 258 -24.33 -2.43 45.86
CA GLU A 258 -25.74 -2.08 45.69
C GLU A 258 -25.98 -0.58 45.41
N PHE A 259 -25.05 0.31 45.81
CA PHE A 259 -25.13 1.74 45.55
C PHE A 259 -25.08 2.06 44.04
N TYR A 260 -24.26 1.32 43.29
CA TYR A 260 -24.06 1.54 41.85
C TYR A 260 -25.13 0.85 40.98
N PHE A 261 -25.99 0.01 41.56
CA PHE A 261 -27.14 -0.61 40.88
C PHE A 261 -28.45 0.18 41.02
N GLN A 262 -28.40 1.36 41.64
CA GLN A 262 -29.60 2.17 41.84
C GLN A 262 -30.10 2.79 40.52
N PRO A 263 -31.42 2.96 40.33
CA PRO A 263 -31.99 3.46 39.08
C PRO A 263 -31.45 4.83 38.63
N TRP A 264 -31.11 5.70 39.60
CA TRP A 264 -30.57 7.04 39.34
C TRP A 264 -29.17 7.00 38.70
N ALA A 265 -28.38 5.95 38.94
CA ALA A 265 -27.01 5.84 38.41
C ALA A 265 -27.03 5.71 36.88
N GLN A 266 -27.97 4.94 36.34
CA GLN A 266 -28.14 4.79 34.89
C GLN A 266 -28.60 6.09 34.23
N GLU A 267 -29.48 6.84 34.89
CA GLU A 267 -29.95 8.14 34.40
C GLU A 267 -28.84 9.20 34.41
N ALA A 268 -28.02 9.25 35.47
CA ALA A 268 -26.88 10.16 35.58
C ALA A 268 -25.81 9.88 34.49
N VAL A 269 -25.49 8.60 34.25
CA VAL A 269 -24.56 8.18 33.19
C VAL A 269 -25.08 8.57 31.81
N CYS A 270 -26.37 8.35 31.53
CA CYS A 270 -26.99 8.77 30.27
C CYS A 270 -26.88 10.29 30.08
N ARG A 271 -27.27 11.09 31.08
CA ARG A 271 -27.19 12.57 31.01
C ARG A 271 -25.77 13.07 30.74
N TYR A 272 -24.75 12.46 31.34
CA TYR A 272 -23.35 12.81 31.08
C TYR A 272 -22.90 12.49 29.65
N PHE A 273 -23.26 11.32 29.12
CA PHE A 273 -22.96 11.00 27.73
C PHE A 273 -23.69 11.91 26.74
N TYR A 274 -24.92 12.31 27.06
CA TYR A 274 -25.66 13.30 26.28
C TYR A 274 -25.04 14.70 26.35
N SER A 275 -24.53 15.13 27.51
CA SER A 275 -23.90 16.46 27.65
C SER A 275 -22.50 16.54 27.03
N LYS A 276 -21.71 15.45 27.06
CA LYS A 276 -20.40 15.38 26.41
C LYS A 276 -20.46 15.17 24.89
N LYS A 277 -21.60 14.76 24.34
CA LYS A 277 -21.80 14.57 22.88
C LYS A 277 -22.97 15.38 22.34
N GLY A 278 -22.73 16.65 22.04
CA GLY A 278 -23.47 17.40 21.02
C GLY A 278 -22.55 18.44 20.35
N PRO A 279 -22.72 18.81 19.06
CA PRO A 279 -23.57 18.26 18.00
C PRO A 279 -22.72 17.47 16.98
N LEU A 280 -22.77 16.14 17.02
CA LEU A 280 -22.41 15.29 15.89
C LEU A 280 -23.52 14.26 15.68
N ARG A 281 -24.25 14.45 14.57
CA ARG A 281 -25.15 13.52 13.87
C ARG A 281 -26.59 13.36 14.38
N ALA A 282 -27.46 14.21 13.84
CA ALA A 282 -28.89 13.97 13.62
C ALA A 282 -29.17 12.96 12.47
N GLY A 283 -28.35 11.91 12.31
CA GLY A 283 -28.44 10.96 11.20
C GLY A 283 -28.47 9.48 11.59
N LEU A 284 -28.30 9.14 12.87
CA LEU A 284 -28.20 7.74 13.33
C LEU A 284 -29.37 7.30 14.22
N THR A 285 -30.33 8.18 14.52
CA THR A 285 -31.46 7.90 15.42
C THR A 285 -32.72 7.38 14.73
N ARG A 286 -32.65 6.97 13.46
CA ARG A 286 -33.79 6.32 12.78
C ARG A 286 -33.66 4.80 12.65
N THR A 287 -32.48 4.23 12.89
CA THR A 287 -32.24 2.78 12.74
C THR A 287 -32.32 1.99 14.05
N ALA A 288 -32.36 2.66 15.21
CA ALA A 288 -32.41 2.00 16.51
C ALA A 288 -33.82 1.83 17.11
N LEU A 289 -34.87 2.32 16.43
CA LEU A 289 -36.26 2.29 16.93
C LEU A 289 -37.21 1.38 16.14
N THR A 290 -36.72 0.57 15.20
CA THR A 290 -37.60 -0.29 14.38
C THR A 290 -37.38 -1.80 14.48
N ASN A 291 -36.43 -2.29 15.27
CA ASN A 291 -36.31 -3.73 15.52
C ASN A 291 -36.82 -4.09 16.91
N ASN A 292 -38.13 -4.35 16.96
CA ASN A 292 -38.74 -5.22 17.96
C ASN A 292 -38.05 -6.60 17.90
N TYR A 293 -37.15 -6.85 18.84
CA TYR A 293 -36.83 -8.19 19.31
C TYR A 293 -37.08 -8.20 20.82
N GLU A 294 -38.23 -8.73 21.20
CA GLU A 294 -38.50 -9.15 22.57
C GLU A 294 -37.46 -10.21 22.96
N GLY A 295 -36.75 -9.99 24.06
CA GLY A 295 -35.86 -11.01 24.65
C GLY A 295 -34.36 -10.69 24.68
N ALA A 296 -33.95 -9.48 25.03
CA ALA A 296 -32.61 -9.25 25.58
C ALA A 296 -32.60 -8.00 26.46
N ARG A 297 -32.39 -8.19 27.78
CA ARG A 297 -32.14 -7.07 28.70
C ARG A 297 -30.75 -6.46 28.41
N PRO A 298 -30.59 -5.13 28.40
CA PRO A 298 -29.35 -4.47 27.99
C PRO A 298 -28.30 -4.53 29.10
N GLY A 299 -27.47 -5.57 29.08
CA GLY A 299 -26.16 -5.59 29.73
C GLY A 299 -25.08 -5.32 28.68
N LEU A 300 -24.88 -4.07 28.31
CA LEU A 300 -23.82 -3.69 27.37
C LEU A 300 -23.24 -2.33 27.75
N LEU A 301 -22.21 -2.35 28.59
CA LEU A 301 -21.16 -1.30 28.68
C LEU A 301 -20.00 -1.82 29.55
N ALA A 302 -19.27 -2.79 29.01
CA ALA A 302 -17.86 -3.06 29.31
C ALA A 302 -17.36 -4.15 28.34
N HIS A 303 -17.01 -3.77 27.11
CA HIS A 303 -16.17 -4.59 26.26
C HIS A 303 -14.73 -4.12 26.44
N VAL A 304 -14.05 -4.71 27.42
CA VAL A 304 -12.60 -4.73 27.50
C VAL A 304 -12.17 -6.12 26.99
N PRO A 305 -11.39 -6.23 25.90
CA PRO A 305 -10.90 -7.53 25.48
C PRO A 305 -9.74 -7.95 26.39
N GLY A 306 -9.89 -9.07 27.10
CA GLY A 306 -8.73 -9.76 27.70
C GLY A 306 -8.79 -10.20 29.16
N ILE A 307 -9.93 -10.18 29.85
CA ILE A 307 -10.04 -10.80 31.19
C ILE A 307 -11.29 -11.66 31.24
N ASN A 308 -11.12 -12.98 31.18
CA ASN A 308 -12.17 -13.93 31.55
C ASN A 308 -12.42 -13.79 33.06
N THR A 309 -13.61 -13.33 33.41
CA THR A 309 -14.11 -13.23 34.78
C THR A 309 -14.13 -14.62 35.41
N VAL A 310 -13.32 -14.81 36.44
CA VAL A 310 -13.44 -15.94 37.38
C VAL A 310 -14.77 -15.76 38.12
N CYS A 311 -15.74 -16.64 37.89
CA CYS A 311 -16.96 -16.71 38.69
C CYS A 311 -16.61 -17.12 40.13
N LEU A 312 -16.69 -16.17 41.08
CA LEU A 312 -16.87 -16.49 42.50
C LEU A 312 -18.37 -16.45 42.80
N GLY A 313 -18.95 -17.64 42.95
CA GLY A 313 -20.35 -17.81 43.33
C GLY A 313 -20.62 -17.30 44.75
N SER A 314 -21.73 -16.59 44.88
CA SER A 314 -22.36 -16.19 46.12
C SER A 314 -22.79 -17.41 46.96
N GLY A 315 -22.57 -17.37 48.27
CA GLY A 315 -23.25 -18.27 49.19
C GLY A 315 -22.84 -18.08 50.65
N ALA A 316 -23.65 -17.34 51.41
CA ALA A 316 -23.61 -17.36 52.87
C ALA A 316 -24.79 -18.18 53.43
N SER A 317 -24.43 -19.30 54.05
CA SER A 317 -24.99 -19.93 55.25
C SER A 317 -26.44 -20.47 55.27
N ARG A 318 -26.55 -21.80 55.34
CA ARG A 318 -27.25 -22.50 56.45
C ARG A 318 -26.78 -23.95 56.58
N THR A 319 -26.69 -24.38 57.83
CA THR A 319 -26.08 -25.60 58.38
C THR A 319 -26.81 -26.89 58.02
N LYS A 320 -26.05 -27.97 57.75
CA LYS A 320 -26.21 -29.33 58.35
C LYS A 320 -25.18 -30.32 57.81
N HIS A 321 -24.84 -31.29 58.65
CA HIS A 321 -23.76 -32.26 58.54
C HIS A 321 -23.70 -33.08 57.25
N PHE A 322 -22.52 -33.21 56.64
CA PHE A 322 -22.05 -34.50 56.10
C PHE A 322 -20.51 -34.54 56.05
N ARG A 323 -19.94 -35.62 56.57
CA ARG A 323 -18.50 -35.92 56.64
C ARG A 323 -17.99 -36.44 55.29
N ARG A 324 -16.71 -36.15 55.03
CA ARG A 324 -15.73 -36.85 54.17
C ARG A 324 -15.63 -36.54 52.66
N SER A 325 -14.37 -36.22 52.33
CA SER A 325 -13.60 -36.53 51.13
C SER A 325 -13.48 -35.45 50.04
N SER A 326 -12.21 -35.21 49.70
CA SER A 326 -11.64 -34.98 48.38
C SER A 326 -11.03 -33.59 48.18
N ARG A 327 -9.74 -33.50 48.50
CA ARG A 327 -8.82 -32.47 47.98
C ARG A 327 -8.83 -32.56 46.44
N ARG A 328 -9.58 -31.68 45.76
CA ARG A 328 -9.42 -31.48 44.30
C ARG A 328 -8.24 -30.52 44.08
N ARG A 329 -7.13 -31.09 43.58
CA ARG A 329 -6.05 -30.33 42.96
C ARG A 329 -6.63 -29.51 41.80
N VAL A 330 -6.35 -28.22 41.76
CA VAL A 330 -6.47 -27.43 40.53
C VAL A 330 -5.33 -27.87 39.63
N ALA A 331 -5.60 -28.76 38.69
CA ALA A 331 -4.67 -29.09 37.63
C ALA A 331 -4.72 -27.96 36.60
N LEU A 332 -3.61 -27.22 36.45
CA LEU A 332 -3.37 -26.40 35.27
C LEU A 332 -3.45 -27.35 34.05
N TYR A 333 -4.40 -27.17 33.16
CA TYR A 333 -4.51 -27.98 31.95
C TYR A 333 -3.41 -27.54 30.99
N ILE A 334 -2.21 -28.12 31.14
CA ILE A 334 -1.13 -27.96 30.18
C ILE A 334 -1.60 -28.68 28.92
N MET A 335 -1.98 -27.93 27.88
CA MET A 335 -2.30 -28.54 26.59
C MET A 335 -1.06 -29.28 26.08
N ALA A 336 -1.24 -30.53 25.67
CA ALA A 336 -0.14 -31.31 25.10
C ALA A 336 0.44 -30.57 23.87
N PRO A 337 1.78 -30.53 23.71
CA PRO A 337 2.42 -29.92 22.56
C PRO A 337 1.93 -30.53 21.24
N LYS A 338 1.73 -29.69 20.22
CA LYS A 338 1.20 -30.11 18.92
C LYS A 338 2.28 -30.78 18.08
N LYS A 339 2.02 -32.00 17.62
CA LYS A 339 2.94 -32.74 16.74
C LYS A 339 2.82 -32.29 15.29
N VAL A 340 3.95 -32.09 14.63
CA VAL A 340 4.02 -31.61 13.24
C VAL A 340 4.61 -32.69 12.35
N CYS A 341 4.00 -32.92 11.19
CA CYS A 341 4.55 -33.75 10.14
C CYS A 341 4.62 -32.97 8.82
N ILE A 342 5.79 -33.03 8.17
CA ILE A 342 6.02 -32.48 6.84
C ILE A 342 5.92 -33.62 5.83
N ILE A 343 4.91 -33.55 4.96
CA ILE A 343 4.66 -34.51 3.89
C ILE A 343 5.33 -33.97 2.62
N GLY A 344 6.60 -34.35 2.43
CA GLY A 344 7.40 -33.96 1.27
C GLY A 344 8.78 -33.40 1.66
N SER A 345 9.80 -33.79 0.89
CA SER A 345 11.21 -33.51 1.19
C SER A 345 11.98 -33.02 -0.04
N GLY A 346 11.28 -32.40 -0.99
CA GLY A 346 11.93 -31.70 -2.10
C GLY A 346 12.70 -30.46 -1.64
N ASN A 347 13.13 -29.65 -2.60
CA ASN A 347 13.88 -28.42 -2.33
C ASN A 347 13.10 -27.45 -1.40
N TRP A 348 11.81 -27.22 -1.70
CA TRP A 348 10.95 -26.40 -0.84
C TRP A 348 10.59 -27.09 0.48
N GLY A 349 10.31 -28.39 0.48
CA GLY A 349 10.01 -29.15 1.71
C GLY A 349 11.16 -29.12 2.71
N SER A 350 12.40 -29.22 2.23
CA SER A 350 13.60 -29.13 3.06
C SER A 350 13.83 -27.73 3.62
N ALA A 351 13.60 -26.67 2.83
CA ALA A 351 13.68 -25.29 3.30
C ALA A 351 12.64 -25.01 4.40
N ILE A 352 11.42 -25.52 4.24
CA ILE A 352 10.36 -25.46 5.25
C ILE A 352 10.72 -26.28 6.49
N ALA A 353 11.34 -27.45 6.34
CA ALA A 353 11.82 -28.24 7.47
C ALA A 353 12.83 -27.47 8.32
N LYS A 354 13.69 -26.61 7.72
CA LYS A 354 14.56 -25.72 8.50
C LYS A 354 13.78 -24.77 9.41
N ILE A 355 12.77 -24.10 8.86
CA ILE A 355 11.93 -23.14 9.59
C ILE A 355 11.14 -23.86 10.70
N VAL A 356 10.41 -24.90 10.32
CA VAL A 356 9.54 -25.66 11.22
C VAL A 356 10.35 -26.33 12.33
N GLY A 357 11.47 -26.97 12.01
CA GLY A 357 12.36 -27.59 12.98
C GLY A 357 12.95 -26.57 13.96
N ALA A 358 13.38 -25.40 13.46
CA ALA A 358 13.93 -24.35 14.32
C ALA A 358 12.88 -23.74 15.25
N ASN A 359 11.63 -23.59 14.82
CA ASN A 359 10.55 -23.02 15.63
C ASN A 359 10.00 -24.03 16.64
N THR A 360 9.78 -25.28 16.23
CA THR A 360 9.34 -26.36 17.15
C THR A 360 10.40 -26.70 18.20
N GLY A 361 11.69 -26.53 17.89
CA GLY A 361 12.77 -26.66 18.87
C GLY A 361 12.83 -25.55 19.92
N LYS A 362 12.09 -24.44 19.72
CA LYS A 362 12.12 -23.25 20.59
C LYS A 362 10.79 -22.97 21.30
N LEU A 363 9.67 -23.45 20.76
CA LEU A 363 8.33 -23.08 21.19
C LEU A 363 7.62 -24.27 21.84
N ASP A 364 7.30 -24.15 23.13
CA ASP A 364 6.68 -25.21 23.94
C ASP A 364 5.28 -25.64 23.47
N VAL A 365 4.64 -24.83 22.61
CA VAL A 365 3.33 -25.16 22.02
C VAL A 365 3.42 -26.30 21.01
N PHE A 366 4.61 -26.61 20.49
CA PHE A 366 4.86 -27.69 19.53
C PHE A 366 5.73 -28.79 20.13
N ASP A 367 5.47 -30.02 19.72
CA ASP A 367 6.38 -31.12 20.01
C ASP A 367 7.72 -30.83 19.30
N THR A 368 8.83 -31.02 20.00
CA THR A 368 10.16 -30.79 19.46
C THR A 368 10.44 -31.66 18.24
N THR A 369 9.94 -32.90 18.21
CA THR A 369 10.20 -33.83 17.12
C THR A 369 9.27 -33.56 15.94
N VAL A 370 9.86 -33.33 14.76
CA VAL A 370 9.11 -33.12 13.51
C VAL A 370 9.45 -34.23 12.53
N ASN A 371 8.45 -35.05 12.20
CA ASN A 371 8.61 -36.06 11.19
C ASN A 371 8.56 -35.42 9.80
N MET A 372 9.49 -35.75 8.92
CA MET A 372 9.49 -35.38 7.51
C MET A 372 9.42 -36.64 6.67
N TRP A 373 8.36 -36.81 5.90
CA TRP A 373 8.26 -37.91 4.95
C TRP A 373 9.23 -37.71 3.79
N VAL A 374 10.10 -38.71 3.58
CA VAL A 374 11.09 -38.74 2.51
C VAL A 374 10.80 -39.93 1.62
N PHE A 375 10.52 -39.67 0.34
CA PHE A 375 10.46 -40.76 -0.64
C PHE A 375 11.84 -41.40 -0.73
N GLU A 376 11.93 -42.71 -0.49
CA GLU A 376 13.21 -43.36 -0.33
C GLU A 376 13.99 -43.42 -1.65
N GLU A 377 15.22 -42.94 -1.60
CA GLU A 377 16.12 -42.92 -2.75
C GLU A 377 17.52 -43.33 -2.29
N THR A 378 18.29 -43.96 -3.18
CA THR A 378 19.70 -44.25 -2.92
C THR A 378 20.57 -43.12 -3.45
N VAL A 379 21.32 -42.45 -2.58
CA VAL A 379 22.25 -41.38 -2.93
C VAL A 379 23.62 -41.73 -2.36
N ASN A 380 24.66 -41.74 -3.20
CA ASN A 380 26.03 -42.11 -2.79
C ASN A 380 26.10 -43.47 -2.04
N GLY A 381 25.28 -44.44 -2.44
CA GLY A 381 25.25 -45.79 -1.85
C GLY A 381 24.55 -45.91 -0.50
N ARG A 382 23.95 -44.84 0.02
CA ARG A 382 23.17 -44.83 1.28
C ARG A 382 21.72 -44.45 0.99
N LYS A 383 20.80 -44.86 1.87
CA LYS A 383 19.41 -44.39 1.82
C LYS A 383 19.38 -42.89 2.14
N LEU A 384 18.56 -42.13 1.40
CA LEU A 384 18.45 -40.69 1.61
C LEU A 384 17.92 -40.37 3.00
N THR A 385 17.01 -41.18 3.53
CA THR A 385 16.53 -41.06 4.92
C THR A 385 17.66 -41.21 5.94
N GLU A 386 18.54 -42.19 5.76
CA GLU A 386 19.72 -42.39 6.61
C GLU A 386 20.66 -41.19 6.53
N ILE A 387 20.95 -40.68 5.33
CA ILE A 387 21.77 -39.48 5.15
C ILE A 387 21.16 -38.28 5.89
N ILE A 388 19.86 -38.02 5.72
CA ILE A 388 19.20 -36.88 6.37
C ILE A 388 19.23 -37.05 7.90
N ASN A 389 19.01 -38.25 8.42
CA ASN A 389 18.97 -38.49 9.86
C ASN A 389 20.36 -38.44 10.53
N THR A 390 21.43 -38.80 9.83
CA THR A 390 22.80 -38.78 10.40
C THR A 390 23.55 -37.48 10.09
N ASP A 391 23.43 -36.99 8.86
CA ASP A 391 24.24 -35.87 8.35
C ASP A 391 23.45 -34.55 8.47
N HIS A 392 22.17 -34.64 8.85
CA HIS A 392 21.23 -33.53 9.00
C HIS A 392 21.20 -32.63 7.76
N GLU A 393 21.18 -33.24 6.57
CA GLU A 393 21.23 -32.54 5.30
C GLU A 393 20.52 -33.35 4.22
N ASN A 394 19.68 -32.66 3.44
CA ASN A 394 19.13 -33.24 2.22
C ASN A 394 20.07 -32.94 1.05
N VAL A 395 21.14 -33.74 0.95
CA VAL A 395 22.24 -33.54 -0.02
C VAL A 395 21.79 -33.53 -1.49
N LYS A 396 20.62 -34.12 -1.79
CA LYS A 396 20.06 -34.16 -3.14
C LYS A 396 19.24 -32.92 -3.46
N TYR A 397 18.35 -32.50 -2.56
CA TYR A 397 17.35 -31.48 -2.87
C TYR A 397 17.64 -30.11 -2.28
N LEU A 398 18.48 -30.01 -1.25
CA LEU A 398 18.91 -28.75 -0.64
C LEU A 398 20.38 -28.85 -0.17
N PRO A 399 21.33 -29.06 -1.10
CA PRO A 399 22.74 -29.25 -0.76
C PRO A 399 23.33 -28.00 -0.08
N GLY A 400 24.22 -28.21 0.88
CA GLY A 400 24.92 -27.15 1.60
C GLY A 400 24.13 -26.53 2.77
N HIS A 401 22.90 -26.97 3.03
CA HIS A 401 22.08 -26.46 4.12
C HIS A 401 21.74 -27.53 5.14
N LYS A 402 22.17 -27.32 6.39
CA LYS A 402 21.82 -28.19 7.50
C LYS A 402 20.36 -28.03 7.93
N LEU A 403 19.69 -29.15 8.12
CA LEU A 403 18.39 -29.27 8.76
C LEU A 403 18.58 -29.32 10.28
N PRO A 404 17.63 -28.79 11.07
CA PRO A 404 17.64 -28.95 12.51
C PRO A 404 17.64 -30.45 12.91
N PRO A 405 18.38 -30.84 13.98
CA PRO A 405 18.52 -32.25 14.36
C PRO A 405 17.23 -32.91 14.86
N ASN A 406 16.23 -32.09 15.19
CA ASN A 406 14.89 -32.54 15.57
C ASN A 406 13.97 -32.83 14.36
N ILE A 407 14.47 -32.65 13.12
CA ILE A 407 13.82 -33.17 11.92
C ILE A 407 14.19 -34.63 11.74
N VAL A 408 13.18 -35.51 11.72
CA VAL A 408 13.36 -36.95 11.54
C VAL A 408 12.83 -37.37 10.17
N ALA A 409 13.71 -37.81 9.29
CA ALA A 409 13.35 -38.37 7.98
C ALA A 409 12.74 -39.76 8.14
N VAL A 410 11.52 -39.94 7.63
CA VAL A 410 10.76 -41.19 7.70
C VAL A 410 10.41 -41.66 6.28
N PRO A 411 10.78 -42.89 5.87
CA PRO A 411 10.53 -43.38 4.50
C PRO A 411 9.05 -43.67 4.23
N GLU A 412 8.35 -44.22 5.22
CA GLU A 412 6.96 -44.63 5.11
C GLU A 412 6.02 -43.50 5.53
N VAL A 413 5.20 -43.03 4.59
CA VAL A 413 4.31 -41.89 4.83
C VAL A 413 3.28 -42.16 5.92
N LYS A 414 2.81 -43.42 6.05
CA LYS A 414 1.86 -43.84 7.09
C LYS A 414 2.44 -43.70 8.50
N ASP A 415 3.73 -43.97 8.64
CA ASP A 415 4.43 -43.84 9.92
C ASP A 415 4.74 -42.37 10.22
N ALA A 416 5.11 -41.59 9.20
CA ALA A 416 5.44 -40.18 9.35
C ALA A 416 4.27 -39.36 9.92
N VAL A 417 3.04 -39.60 9.43
CA VAL A 417 1.84 -38.83 9.81
C VAL A 417 1.21 -39.27 11.14
N LYS A 418 1.66 -40.39 11.70
CA LYS A 418 1.00 -41.03 12.84
C LYS A 418 1.02 -40.12 14.07
N GLY A 419 -0.17 -39.72 14.53
CA GLY A 419 -0.34 -38.88 15.71
C GLY A 419 0.01 -37.40 15.51
N ALA A 420 0.27 -36.95 14.27
CA ALA A 420 0.48 -35.54 13.97
C ALA A 420 -0.83 -34.74 14.11
N ASP A 421 -0.75 -33.58 14.75
CA ASP A 421 -1.82 -32.59 14.84
C ASP A 421 -1.83 -31.65 13.63
N ILE A 422 -0.65 -31.39 13.06
CA ILE A 422 -0.45 -30.50 11.92
C ILE A 422 0.25 -31.27 10.79
N LEU A 423 -0.37 -31.30 9.61
CA LEU A 423 0.14 -31.96 8.41
C LEU A 423 0.48 -30.90 7.35
N ILE A 424 1.77 -30.73 7.04
CA ILE A 424 2.24 -29.78 6.03
C ILE A 424 2.44 -30.51 4.71
N PHE A 425 1.60 -30.26 3.72
CA PHE A 425 1.67 -30.88 2.39
C PHE A 425 2.57 -30.05 1.46
N VAL A 426 3.72 -30.59 1.08
CA VAL A 426 4.74 -29.91 0.29
C VAL A 426 5.39 -30.85 -0.74
N ILE A 427 4.54 -31.43 -1.57
CA ILE A 427 4.90 -32.33 -2.67
C ILE A 427 4.47 -31.79 -4.03
N PRO A 428 5.04 -32.28 -5.14
CA PRO A 428 4.47 -32.05 -6.46
C PRO A 428 3.00 -32.50 -6.51
N HIS A 429 2.12 -31.66 -7.08
CA HIS A 429 0.67 -31.87 -7.02
C HIS A 429 0.23 -33.24 -7.58
N GLN A 430 0.92 -33.75 -8.60
CA GLN A 430 0.63 -35.02 -9.26
C GLN A 430 0.62 -36.25 -8.32
N PHE A 431 1.27 -36.16 -7.16
CA PHE A 431 1.33 -37.24 -6.19
C PHE A 431 0.25 -37.15 -5.10
N ILE A 432 -0.49 -36.04 -5.01
CA ILE A 432 -1.36 -35.75 -3.87
C ILE A 432 -2.46 -36.80 -3.69
N ASN A 433 -3.10 -37.20 -4.80
CA ASN A 433 -4.20 -38.17 -4.79
C ASN A 433 -3.78 -39.49 -4.15
N ARG A 434 -2.66 -40.08 -4.61
CA ARG A 434 -2.10 -41.34 -4.09
C ARG A 434 -1.70 -41.22 -2.61
N ILE A 435 -1.10 -40.09 -2.22
CA ILE A 435 -0.67 -39.87 -0.84
C ILE A 435 -1.86 -39.76 0.10
N CYS A 436 -2.87 -38.97 -0.27
CA CYS A 436 -4.12 -38.88 0.49
C CYS A 436 -4.78 -40.25 0.67
N ASP A 437 -4.86 -41.08 -0.38
CA ASP A 437 -5.43 -42.42 -0.29
C ASP A 437 -4.62 -43.33 0.65
N THR A 438 -3.30 -43.18 0.68
CA THR A 438 -2.41 -43.98 1.53
C THR A 438 -2.54 -43.62 3.02
N ILE A 439 -2.68 -42.33 3.34
CA ILE A 439 -2.67 -41.85 4.74
C ILE A 439 -4.05 -41.73 5.38
N ARG A 440 -5.14 -41.83 4.61
CA ARG A 440 -6.52 -41.56 5.06
C ARG A 440 -6.89 -42.18 6.41
N GLU A 441 -6.46 -43.43 6.65
CA GLU A 441 -6.79 -44.18 7.87
C GLU A 441 -5.74 -44.03 8.99
N HIS A 442 -4.65 -43.29 8.76
CA HIS A 442 -3.49 -43.21 9.64
C HIS A 442 -3.32 -41.83 10.29
N ILE A 443 -4.16 -40.85 9.93
CA ILE A 443 -4.13 -39.48 10.47
C ILE A 443 -5.10 -39.31 11.64
N LYS A 444 -4.86 -38.31 12.49
CA LYS A 444 -5.84 -37.91 13.51
C LYS A 444 -7.04 -37.25 12.82
N LYS A 445 -8.25 -37.56 13.28
CA LYS A 445 -9.49 -36.99 12.72
C LYS A 445 -9.60 -35.47 12.92
N ASP A 446 -8.98 -34.95 13.98
CA ASP A 446 -8.94 -33.53 14.34
C ASP A 446 -7.65 -32.84 13.88
N ALA A 447 -6.82 -33.50 13.05
CA ALA A 447 -5.64 -32.89 12.47
C ALA A 447 -6.01 -31.70 11.57
N VAL A 448 -5.07 -30.76 11.43
CA VAL A 448 -5.16 -29.65 10.49
C VAL A 448 -4.08 -29.79 9.42
N GLY A 449 -4.49 -29.64 8.17
CA GLY A 449 -3.58 -29.61 7.03
C GLY A 449 -3.21 -28.18 6.62
N MET A 450 -1.97 -28.02 6.13
CA MET A 450 -1.50 -26.82 5.45
C MET A 450 -0.89 -27.20 4.11
N SER A 451 -1.49 -26.77 3.01
CA SER A 451 -0.94 -26.99 1.66
C SER A 451 0.00 -25.85 1.26
N LEU A 452 1.20 -26.22 0.83
CA LEU A 452 2.19 -25.33 0.20
C LEU A 452 2.31 -25.64 -1.31
N ILE A 453 1.39 -26.46 -1.83
CA ILE A 453 1.41 -26.95 -3.21
C ILE A 453 0.81 -25.88 -4.12
N LYS A 454 1.61 -25.37 -5.06
CA LYS A 454 1.18 -24.39 -6.06
C LYS A 454 0.68 -25.12 -7.31
N GLY A 455 -0.62 -25.03 -7.58
CA GLY A 455 -1.27 -25.66 -8.72
C GLY A 455 -2.78 -25.72 -8.53
N VAL A 456 -3.49 -26.17 -9.55
CA VAL A 456 -4.93 -26.48 -9.50
C VAL A 456 -5.13 -27.90 -10.04
N ASP A 457 -6.27 -28.49 -9.72
CA ASP A 457 -6.70 -29.79 -10.27
C ASP A 457 -8.01 -29.59 -11.04
N GLU A 458 -8.38 -30.56 -11.87
CA GLU A 458 -9.65 -30.55 -12.59
C GLU A 458 -10.65 -31.50 -11.91
N GLY A 459 -11.78 -30.94 -11.47
CA GLY A 459 -12.92 -31.70 -10.97
C GLY A 459 -14.06 -31.79 -12.00
N PRO A 460 -15.10 -32.62 -11.72
CA PRO A 460 -16.29 -32.73 -12.57
C PRO A 460 -16.99 -31.39 -12.84
N GLU A 461 -16.93 -30.46 -11.89
CA GLU A 461 -17.57 -29.15 -11.96
C GLU A 461 -16.64 -28.02 -12.47
N GLY A 462 -15.39 -28.32 -12.80
CA GLY A 462 -14.39 -27.35 -13.27
C GLY A 462 -13.17 -27.25 -12.36
N LEU A 463 -12.80 -26.03 -11.98
CA LEU A 463 -11.65 -25.76 -11.11
C LEU A 463 -11.78 -26.51 -9.77
N LYS A 464 -10.72 -27.22 -9.37
CA LYS A 464 -10.62 -27.77 -8.03
C LYS A 464 -9.29 -27.37 -7.39
N LEU A 465 -9.35 -26.78 -6.20
CA LEU A 465 -8.14 -26.42 -5.46
C LEU A 465 -7.51 -27.67 -4.83
N ILE A 466 -6.19 -27.69 -4.69
CA ILE A 466 -5.49 -28.82 -4.08
C ILE A 466 -5.89 -28.98 -2.62
N SER A 467 -6.10 -27.88 -1.89
CA SER A 467 -6.63 -27.93 -0.53
C SER A 467 -8.03 -28.54 -0.46
N ASP A 468 -8.87 -28.36 -1.49
CA ASP A 468 -10.19 -28.98 -1.57
C ASP A 468 -10.08 -30.48 -1.83
N VAL A 469 -9.19 -30.92 -2.72
CA VAL A 469 -8.88 -32.35 -2.96
C VAL A 469 -8.47 -33.04 -1.65
N ILE A 470 -7.54 -32.41 -0.90
CA ILE A 470 -7.07 -32.95 0.38
C ILE A 470 -8.21 -32.97 1.41
N ARG A 471 -8.98 -31.89 1.52
CA ARG A 471 -10.11 -31.76 2.44
C ARG A 471 -11.15 -32.86 2.22
N GLU A 472 -11.52 -33.11 0.96
CA GLU A 472 -12.51 -34.14 0.63
C GLU A 472 -12.01 -35.56 0.89
N LYS A 473 -10.75 -35.86 0.54
CA LYS A 473 -10.18 -37.21 0.74
C LYS A 473 -9.94 -37.54 2.20
N LEU A 474 -9.43 -36.59 2.97
CA LEU A 474 -8.97 -36.80 4.34
C LEU A 474 -9.98 -36.38 5.41
N GLY A 475 -10.95 -35.52 5.07
CA GLY A 475 -11.96 -35.04 6.02
C GLY A 475 -11.41 -34.11 7.11
N ILE A 476 -10.27 -33.45 6.86
CA ILE A 476 -9.59 -32.56 7.81
C ILE A 476 -9.74 -31.08 7.44
N THR A 477 -9.56 -30.20 8.42
CA THR A 477 -9.51 -28.76 8.15
C THR A 477 -8.25 -28.43 7.34
N MET A 478 -8.40 -27.66 6.26
CA MET A 478 -7.30 -27.27 5.40
C MET A 478 -7.02 -25.77 5.46
N THR A 479 -5.74 -25.44 5.44
CA THR A 479 -5.17 -24.11 5.31
C THR A 479 -4.14 -24.12 4.18
N VAL A 480 -3.69 -22.95 3.76
CA VAL A 480 -2.69 -22.83 2.68
C VAL A 480 -1.61 -21.83 3.03
N LEU A 481 -0.43 -21.99 2.45
CA LEU A 481 0.64 -21.00 2.52
C LEU A 481 1.19 -20.74 1.11
N MET A 482 1.04 -19.51 0.65
CA MET A 482 1.49 -19.02 -0.66
C MET A 482 2.22 -17.70 -0.50
N GLY A 483 3.19 -17.42 -1.38
CA GLY A 483 4.00 -16.20 -1.30
C GLY A 483 5.19 -16.18 -2.25
N ALA A 484 5.89 -15.05 -2.27
CA ALA A 484 7.14 -14.85 -3.00
C ALA A 484 8.31 -15.53 -2.28
N ASN A 485 8.41 -16.86 -2.41
CA ASN A 485 9.27 -17.68 -1.55
C ASN A 485 10.18 -18.64 -2.34
N ILE A 486 11.26 -18.11 -2.91
CA ILE A 486 12.30 -18.92 -3.55
C ILE A 486 13.02 -19.76 -2.48
N ALA A 487 12.92 -21.08 -2.60
CA ALA A 487 13.38 -22.03 -1.59
C ALA A 487 14.83 -21.85 -1.14
N ASN A 488 15.77 -21.64 -2.07
CA ASN A 488 17.17 -21.43 -1.73
C ASN A 488 17.38 -20.13 -0.94
N GLU A 489 16.69 -19.04 -1.30
CA GLU A 489 16.80 -17.77 -0.56
C GLU A 489 16.24 -17.89 0.85
N VAL A 490 15.13 -18.62 1.00
CA VAL A 490 14.56 -18.93 2.32
C VAL A 490 15.50 -19.80 3.14
N ALA A 491 16.15 -20.79 2.52
CA ALA A 491 17.14 -21.64 3.19
C ALA A 491 18.43 -20.87 3.57
N GLU A 492 18.78 -19.82 2.84
CA GLU A 492 19.84 -18.85 3.13
C GLU A 492 19.43 -17.79 4.17
N GLU A 493 18.20 -17.88 4.69
CA GLU A 493 17.64 -16.93 5.66
C GLU A 493 17.59 -15.49 5.12
N LYS A 494 17.47 -15.31 3.81
CA LYS A 494 17.19 -13.99 3.22
C LYS A 494 15.79 -13.54 3.58
N PHE A 495 15.62 -12.23 3.73
CA PHE A 495 14.33 -11.65 4.06
C PHE A 495 13.30 -11.89 2.94
N CYS A 496 12.16 -12.46 3.29
CA CYS A 496 10.98 -12.56 2.46
C CYS A 496 9.69 -12.66 3.30
N GLU A 497 8.56 -12.63 2.61
CA GLU A 497 7.24 -12.63 3.23
C GLU A 497 6.34 -13.69 2.60
N THR A 498 5.36 -14.19 3.34
CA THR A 498 4.37 -15.14 2.84
C THR A 498 2.99 -14.87 3.43
N THR A 499 1.97 -15.40 2.79
CA THR A 499 0.59 -15.33 3.24
C THR A 499 0.08 -16.72 3.61
N ILE A 500 -0.53 -16.85 4.79
CA ILE A 500 -1.29 -18.04 5.20
C ILE A 500 -2.78 -17.75 5.01
N GLY A 501 -3.46 -18.58 4.23
CA GLY A 501 -4.90 -18.60 4.11
C GLY A 501 -5.52 -19.56 5.14
N CYS A 502 -6.24 -19.02 6.13
CA CYS A 502 -6.83 -19.80 7.21
C CYS A 502 -8.15 -19.17 7.69
N LYS A 503 -9.28 -19.85 7.43
CA LYS A 503 -10.62 -19.44 7.89
C LYS A 503 -10.81 -19.62 9.40
N ASN A 504 -10.13 -20.60 9.99
CA ASN A 504 -10.26 -20.88 11.41
C ASN A 504 -9.39 -19.89 12.22
N LYS A 505 -10.05 -19.10 13.08
CA LYS A 505 -9.39 -18.04 13.88
C LYS A 505 -8.46 -18.57 14.97
N GLU A 506 -8.63 -19.82 15.40
CA GLU A 506 -7.76 -20.46 16.39
C GLU A 506 -6.45 -20.94 15.74
N TRP A 507 -6.54 -21.51 14.53
CA TRP A 507 -5.37 -22.07 13.85
C TRP A 507 -4.47 -21.02 13.21
N GLY A 508 -5.01 -19.92 12.71
CA GLY A 508 -4.22 -18.86 12.07
C GLY A 508 -3.00 -18.39 12.89
N PRO A 509 -3.19 -17.97 14.17
CA PRO A 509 -2.09 -17.59 15.05
C PRO A 509 -1.09 -18.71 15.35
N ILE A 510 -1.56 -19.95 15.51
CA ILE A 510 -0.70 -21.13 15.79
C ILE A 510 0.18 -21.41 14.57
N LEU A 511 -0.41 -21.47 13.39
CA LEU A 511 0.30 -21.70 12.13
C LEU A 511 1.27 -20.58 11.80
N LYS A 512 0.93 -19.33 12.15
CA LYS A 512 1.86 -18.19 12.09
C LYS A 512 3.06 -18.39 13.01
N GLN A 513 2.88 -18.84 14.25
CA GLN A 513 4.00 -19.13 15.15
C GLN A 513 4.88 -20.27 14.63
N LEU A 514 4.27 -21.29 14.03
CA LEU A 514 5.00 -22.42 13.44
C LEU A 514 5.92 -21.98 12.28
N MET A 515 5.43 -21.08 11.42
CA MET A 515 6.11 -20.72 10.16
C MET A 515 6.93 -19.44 10.23
N GLN A 516 6.60 -18.48 11.11
CA GLN A 516 7.24 -17.18 11.09
C GLN A 516 8.66 -17.21 11.67
N THR A 517 9.59 -16.52 11.02
CA THR A 517 10.91 -16.21 11.56
C THR A 517 11.18 -14.70 11.49
N VAL A 518 12.40 -14.27 11.81
CA VAL A 518 12.83 -12.88 11.60
C VAL A 518 12.90 -12.52 10.12
N ASN A 519 13.28 -13.48 9.27
CA ASN A 519 13.47 -13.30 7.83
C ASN A 519 12.37 -13.94 6.98
N PHE A 520 11.46 -14.71 7.57
CA PHE A 520 10.28 -15.28 6.91
C PHE A 520 9.02 -14.74 7.61
N ARG A 521 8.51 -13.60 7.14
CA ARG A 521 7.38 -12.90 7.77
C ARG A 521 6.05 -13.43 7.25
N VAL A 522 5.07 -13.60 8.14
CA VAL A 522 3.80 -14.25 7.82
C VAL A 522 2.63 -13.31 8.08
N THR A 523 1.83 -13.07 7.05
CA THR A 523 0.49 -12.47 7.17
C THR A 523 -0.56 -13.57 7.09
N VAL A 524 -1.58 -13.52 7.96
CA VAL A 524 -2.68 -14.49 7.95
C VAL A 524 -3.93 -13.79 7.43
N VAL A 525 -4.59 -14.41 6.45
CA VAL A 525 -5.85 -13.93 5.86
C VAL A 525 -6.88 -15.06 5.86
N GLU A 526 -8.17 -14.71 5.84
CA GLU A 526 -9.26 -15.71 5.91
C GLU A 526 -9.56 -16.36 4.54
N GLU A 527 -9.28 -15.67 3.43
CA GLU A 527 -9.59 -16.10 2.05
C GLU A 527 -8.62 -17.16 1.51
N ALA A 528 -8.65 -18.37 2.08
CA ALA A 528 -7.73 -19.45 1.74
C ALA A 528 -7.78 -19.88 0.26
N ASP A 529 -8.96 -19.90 -0.34
CA ASP A 529 -9.19 -20.19 -1.75
C ASP A 529 -8.54 -19.14 -2.67
N VAL A 530 -8.65 -17.85 -2.31
CA VAL A 530 -8.02 -16.74 -3.05
C VAL A 530 -6.50 -16.79 -2.91
N VAL A 531 -5.98 -17.09 -1.72
CA VAL A 531 -4.53 -17.25 -1.50
C VAL A 531 -3.97 -18.39 -2.35
N GLU A 532 -4.66 -19.53 -2.40
CA GLU A 532 -4.23 -20.71 -3.15
C GLU A 532 -4.26 -20.47 -4.67
N ILE A 533 -5.35 -19.92 -5.19
CA ILE A 533 -5.51 -19.71 -6.64
C ILE A 533 -4.47 -18.72 -7.20
N CYS A 534 -4.10 -17.69 -6.42
CA CYS A 534 -3.03 -16.76 -6.78
C CYS A 534 -1.71 -17.49 -7.07
N GLY A 535 -1.35 -18.46 -6.24
CA GLY A 535 -0.11 -19.24 -6.38
C GLY A 535 -0.06 -20.09 -7.66
N ALA A 536 -1.21 -20.50 -8.19
CA ALA A 536 -1.32 -21.23 -9.44
C ALA A 536 -1.31 -20.29 -10.66
N LEU A 537 -2.24 -19.32 -10.71
CA LEU A 537 -2.47 -18.47 -11.87
C LEU A 537 -1.26 -17.59 -12.24
N LYS A 538 -0.49 -17.15 -11.24
CA LYS A 538 0.71 -16.33 -11.47
C LYS A 538 1.73 -17.00 -12.40
N ASN A 539 1.76 -18.33 -12.45
CA ASN A 539 2.67 -19.05 -13.35
C ASN A 539 2.29 -18.88 -14.83
N ILE A 540 1.00 -18.69 -15.15
CA ILE A 540 0.53 -18.37 -16.51
C ILE A 540 1.07 -17.01 -16.93
N VAL A 541 0.89 -16.00 -16.06
CA VAL A 541 1.37 -14.63 -16.31
C VAL A 541 2.89 -14.59 -16.47
N ALA A 542 3.62 -15.38 -15.69
CA ALA A 542 5.07 -15.49 -15.80
C ALA A 542 5.54 -16.07 -17.15
N VAL A 543 4.76 -16.95 -17.78
CA VAL A 543 5.03 -17.41 -19.15
C VAL A 543 4.86 -16.25 -20.13
N GLY A 544 3.76 -15.50 -20.02
CA GLY A 544 3.55 -14.29 -20.83
C GLY A 544 4.66 -13.25 -20.68
N ALA A 545 5.13 -13.01 -19.45
CA ALA A 545 6.27 -12.13 -19.18
C ALA A 545 7.57 -12.64 -19.84
N GLY A 546 7.80 -13.95 -19.83
CA GLY A 546 8.93 -14.56 -20.53
C GLY A 546 8.84 -14.46 -22.06
N PHE A 547 7.63 -14.55 -22.65
CA PHE A 547 7.45 -14.25 -24.07
C PHE A 547 7.89 -12.83 -24.40
N CYS A 548 7.54 -11.84 -23.56
CA CYS A 548 7.98 -10.47 -23.75
C CYS A 548 9.51 -10.32 -23.71
N ASP A 549 10.18 -11.01 -22.80
CA ASP A 549 11.65 -11.04 -22.74
C ASP A 549 12.26 -11.67 -23.99
N GLY A 550 11.65 -12.75 -24.48
CA GLY A 550 12.15 -13.45 -25.66
C GLY A 550 11.96 -12.67 -26.95
N LEU A 551 10.90 -11.86 -27.03
CA LEU A 551 10.61 -10.95 -28.15
C LEU A 551 11.39 -9.64 -28.09
N GLY A 552 12.15 -9.39 -27.03
CA GLY A 552 12.95 -8.17 -26.87
C GLY A 552 12.14 -6.92 -26.52
N PHE A 553 10.95 -7.08 -25.92
CA PHE A 553 10.19 -5.94 -25.41
C PHE A 553 10.81 -5.37 -24.13
N GLY A 554 10.60 -4.08 -23.89
CA GLY A 554 11.10 -3.38 -22.71
C GLY A 554 10.23 -3.55 -21.45
N ASP A 555 10.71 -2.97 -20.35
CA ASP A 555 10.08 -3.10 -19.03
C ASP A 555 8.64 -2.56 -18.97
N ASN A 556 8.31 -1.54 -19.75
CA ASN A 556 6.94 -1.01 -19.83
C ASN A 556 5.94 -2.05 -20.35
N THR A 557 6.32 -2.83 -21.38
CA THR A 557 5.49 -3.90 -21.91
C THR A 557 5.36 -5.04 -20.92
N LYS A 558 6.47 -5.43 -20.27
CA LYS A 558 6.42 -6.45 -19.21
C LYS A 558 5.55 -6.02 -18.04
N ALA A 559 5.62 -4.76 -17.62
CA ALA A 559 4.77 -4.21 -16.58
C ALA A 559 3.29 -4.26 -16.96
N ALA A 560 2.95 -3.97 -18.23
CA ALA A 560 1.58 -4.12 -18.74
C ALA A 560 1.09 -5.57 -18.66
N VAL A 561 1.93 -6.55 -19.04
CA VAL A 561 1.62 -7.99 -18.93
C VAL A 561 1.36 -8.39 -17.48
N ILE A 562 2.21 -7.94 -16.55
CA ILE A 562 2.05 -8.22 -15.11
C ILE A 562 0.75 -7.59 -14.60
N ARG A 563 0.45 -6.34 -14.96
CA ARG A 563 -0.77 -5.63 -14.55
C ARG A 563 -2.02 -6.32 -15.07
N LEU A 564 -2.07 -6.60 -16.38
CA LEU A 564 -3.22 -7.24 -17.03
C LEU A 564 -3.40 -8.68 -16.54
N GLY A 565 -2.31 -9.42 -16.38
CA GLY A 565 -2.33 -10.75 -15.78
C GLY A 565 -2.87 -10.74 -14.35
N LEU A 566 -2.52 -9.73 -13.54
CA LEU A 566 -3.10 -9.56 -12.20
C LEU A 566 -4.61 -9.26 -12.26
N MET A 567 -5.07 -8.46 -13.22
CA MET A 567 -6.51 -8.20 -13.41
C MET A 567 -7.26 -9.48 -13.79
N GLU A 568 -6.70 -10.29 -14.69
CA GLU A 568 -7.25 -11.61 -15.03
C GLU A 568 -7.25 -12.56 -13.82
N MET A 569 -6.20 -12.55 -12.98
CA MET A 569 -6.18 -13.31 -11.72
C MET A 569 -7.33 -12.91 -10.79
N ILE A 570 -7.56 -11.60 -10.62
CA ILE A 570 -8.65 -11.07 -9.79
C ILE A 570 -10.01 -11.47 -10.35
N ALA A 571 -10.21 -11.30 -11.66
CA ALA A 571 -11.45 -11.65 -12.34
C ALA A 571 -11.73 -13.15 -12.24
N PHE A 572 -10.70 -13.99 -12.42
CA PHE A 572 -10.82 -15.43 -12.33
C PHE A 572 -11.22 -15.86 -10.92
N ALA A 573 -10.52 -15.37 -9.89
CA ALA A 573 -10.86 -15.67 -8.51
C ALA A 573 -12.29 -15.23 -8.15
N ARG A 574 -12.73 -14.04 -8.58
CA ARG A 574 -14.12 -13.57 -8.34
C ARG A 574 -15.18 -14.48 -8.94
N ILE A 575 -14.86 -15.18 -10.03
CA ILE A 575 -15.79 -16.09 -10.71
C ILE A 575 -15.75 -17.49 -10.07
N PHE A 576 -14.57 -17.98 -9.70
CA PHE A 576 -14.38 -19.39 -9.32
C PHE A 576 -14.17 -19.64 -7.81
N CYS A 577 -13.73 -18.65 -7.03
CA CYS A 577 -13.63 -18.74 -5.57
C CYS A 577 -14.96 -18.34 -4.94
N THR A 578 -15.84 -19.33 -4.73
CA THR A 578 -17.23 -19.12 -4.30
C THR A 578 -17.44 -19.21 -2.79
N ALA A 579 -16.38 -19.48 -2.02
CA ALA A 579 -16.50 -19.74 -0.59
C ALA A 579 -16.70 -18.46 0.26
N GLY A 580 -16.60 -17.28 -0.36
CA GLY A 580 -16.82 -15.96 0.24
C GLY A 580 -16.63 -14.83 -0.78
N PRO A 581 -16.93 -13.57 -0.41
CA PRO A 581 -16.65 -12.43 -1.28
C PRO A 581 -15.14 -12.25 -1.45
N VAL A 582 -14.68 -12.17 -2.69
CA VAL A 582 -13.25 -12.01 -3.02
C VAL A 582 -12.82 -10.55 -2.84
N SER A 583 -11.94 -10.30 -1.88
CA SER A 583 -11.35 -9.00 -1.62
C SER A 583 -10.16 -8.73 -2.55
N PRO A 584 -10.12 -7.57 -3.23
CA PRO A 584 -8.93 -7.14 -3.96
C PRO A 584 -7.69 -6.98 -3.08
N VAL A 585 -7.86 -6.77 -1.76
CA VAL A 585 -6.76 -6.59 -0.82
C VAL A 585 -5.90 -7.85 -0.72
N THR A 586 -6.49 -9.04 -0.82
CA THR A 586 -5.75 -10.32 -0.79
C THR A 586 -4.76 -10.44 -1.95
N PHE A 587 -5.00 -9.77 -3.08
CA PHE A 587 -4.06 -9.73 -4.20
C PHE A 587 -2.88 -8.78 -3.97
N LEU A 588 -2.97 -7.87 -2.97
CA LEU A 588 -1.87 -7.02 -2.54
C LEU A 588 -0.95 -7.71 -1.53
N GLU A 589 -1.38 -8.84 -0.97
CA GLU A 589 -0.56 -9.68 -0.09
C GLU A 589 0.54 -10.41 -0.86
N SER A 590 1.49 -11.02 -0.13
CA SER A 590 2.62 -11.74 -0.73
C SER A 590 2.19 -12.84 -1.72
N CYS A 591 1.08 -13.54 -1.46
CA CYS A 591 0.55 -14.57 -2.36
C CYS A 591 0.12 -14.05 -3.74
N GLY A 592 -0.25 -12.77 -3.85
CA GLY A 592 -0.71 -12.14 -5.09
C GLY A 592 0.43 -11.44 -5.81
N VAL A 593 0.48 -10.11 -5.65
CA VAL A 593 1.37 -9.23 -6.42
C VAL A 593 2.86 -9.55 -6.21
N ALA A 594 3.29 -9.91 -5.00
CA ALA A 594 4.71 -10.19 -4.74
C ALA A 594 5.16 -11.50 -5.42
N ASP A 595 4.43 -12.61 -5.25
CA ASP A 595 4.74 -13.89 -5.91
C ASP A 595 4.67 -13.75 -7.44
N LEU A 596 3.70 -12.97 -7.94
CA LEU A 596 3.59 -12.64 -9.35
C LEU A 596 4.84 -11.91 -9.87
N ILE A 597 5.25 -10.82 -9.22
CA ILE A 597 6.43 -10.05 -9.63
C ILE A 597 7.68 -10.92 -9.61
N THR A 598 7.99 -11.58 -8.48
CA THR A 598 9.22 -12.37 -8.37
C THR A 598 9.26 -13.49 -9.42
N THR A 599 8.11 -14.09 -9.74
CA THR A 599 8.03 -15.15 -10.75
C THR A 599 8.20 -14.61 -12.17
N CYS A 600 7.65 -13.42 -12.47
CA CYS A 600 7.79 -12.78 -13.78
C CYS A 600 9.20 -12.24 -14.06
N TYR A 601 10.03 -12.02 -13.03
CA TYR A 601 11.44 -11.60 -13.20
C TYR A 601 12.44 -12.76 -13.03
N GLY A 602 12.24 -13.65 -12.07
CA GLY A 602 13.22 -14.68 -11.68
C GLY A 602 12.74 -16.13 -11.83
N GLY A 603 11.49 -16.36 -12.20
CA GLY A 603 10.90 -17.71 -12.21
C GLY A 603 11.36 -18.61 -13.37
N ARG A 604 11.33 -19.93 -13.13
CA ARG A 604 11.58 -20.96 -14.17
C ARG A 604 10.61 -20.82 -15.36
N ASN A 605 9.34 -20.50 -15.09
CA ASN A 605 8.33 -20.27 -16.15
C ASN A 605 8.77 -19.15 -17.11
N ARG A 606 9.22 -18.01 -16.58
CA ARG A 606 9.74 -16.89 -17.37
C ARG A 606 10.97 -17.29 -18.18
N LYS A 607 11.95 -17.95 -17.55
CA LYS A 607 13.21 -18.37 -18.21
C LYS A 607 12.98 -19.30 -19.40
N ILE A 608 12.09 -20.27 -19.27
CA ILE A 608 11.78 -21.21 -20.36
C ILE A 608 10.93 -20.52 -21.44
N ALA A 609 9.97 -19.69 -21.06
CA ALA A 609 9.16 -18.95 -22.02
C ALA A 609 9.99 -17.94 -22.85
N GLU A 610 11.00 -17.32 -22.26
CA GLU A 610 11.98 -16.50 -22.97
C GLU A 610 12.77 -17.33 -24.00
N ALA A 611 13.30 -18.48 -23.58
CA ALA A 611 14.05 -19.36 -24.47
C ALA A 611 13.17 -19.90 -25.61
N PHE A 612 11.91 -20.24 -25.31
CA PHE A 612 10.90 -20.64 -26.29
C PHE A 612 10.70 -19.55 -27.35
N ALA A 613 10.46 -18.31 -26.91
CA ALA A 613 10.23 -17.19 -27.82
C ALA A 613 11.48 -16.84 -28.67
N LYS A 614 12.69 -17.05 -28.15
CA LYS A 614 13.95 -16.80 -28.88
C LYS A 614 14.33 -17.90 -29.88
N THR A 615 14.08 -19.15 -29.53
CA THR A 615 14.64 -20.31 -30.26
C THR A 615 13.61 -21.03 -31.13
N GLY A 616 12.32 -20.93 -30.81
CA GLY A 616 11.27 -21.71 -31.45
C GLY A 616 11.27 -23.20 -31.10
N LYS A 617 12.14 -23.66 -30.20
CA LYS A 617 12.11 -25.03 -29.65
C LYS A 617 10.82 -25.27 -28.88
N THR A 618 10.41 -26.52 -28.78
CA THR A 618 9.25 -26.92 -27.97
C THR A 618 9.53 -26.72 -26.47
N ILE A 619 8.46 -26.56 -25.68
CA ILE A 619 8.59 -26.47 -24.22
C ILE A 619 9.22 -27.74 -23.67
N GLU A 620 8.85 -28.92 -24.17
CA GLU A 620 9.39 -30.21 -23.75
C GLU A 620 10.90 -30.34 -23.96
N GLU A 621 11.42 -29.82 -25.08
CA GLU A 621 12.86 -29.80 -25.36
C GLU A 621 13.59 -28.88 -24.37
N LEU A 622 13.06 -27.66 -24.17
CA LEU A 622 13.67 -26.68 -23.26
C LEU A 622 13.62 -27.14 -21.80
N GLU A 623 12.55 -27.84 -21.38
CA GLU A 623 12.49 -28.47 -20.06
C GLU A 623 13.63 -29.47 -19.86
N LYS A 624 13.87 -30.35 -20.84
CA LYS A 624 14.95 -31.36 -20.78
C LYS A 624 16.33 -30.70 -20.74
N GLU A 625 16.53 -29.65 -21.52
CA GLU A 625 17.82 -28.95 -21.63
C GLU A 625 18.13 -28.06 -20.41
N MET A 626 17.13 -27.41 -19.82
CA MET A 626 17.36 -26.30 -18.90
C MET A 626 16.87 -26.55 -17.47
N LEU A 627 16.05 -27.58 -17.21
CA LEU A 627 15.42 -27.79 -15.91
C LEU A 627 15.88 -29.05 -15.17
N ASN A 628 16.85 -29.81 -15.69
CA ASN A 628 17.45 -30.98 -15.03
C ASN A 628 16.40 -31.94 -14.43
N GLY A 629 15.32 -32.22 -15.17
CA GLY A 629 14.24 -33.12 -14.75
C GLY A 629 13.08 -32.45 -14.01
N GLN A 630 13.12 -31.14 -13.73
CA GLN A 630 11.98 -30.40 -13.20
C GLN A 630 11.00 -30.04 -14.33
N LYS A 631 9.70 -29.97 -14.01
CA LYS A 631 8.62 -29.63 -14.95
C LYS A 631 8.14 -28.19 -14.77
N LEU A 632 7.78 -27.53 -15.88
CA LEU A 632 7.09 -26.25 -15.85
C LEU A 632 5.64 -26.47 -15.38
N GLN A 633 5.10 -25.49 -14.68
CA GLN A 633 3.70 -25.52 -14.24
C GLN A 633 2.84 -24.53 -15.03
N GLY A 634 3.40 -23.41 -15.49
CA GLY A 634 2.65 -22.35 -16.18
C GLY A 634 1.85 -22.82 -17.39
N PRO A 635 2.45 -23.51 -18.37
CA PRO A 635 1.73 -24.05 -19.53
C PRO A 635 0.62 -25.03 -19.12
N ALA A 636 0.91 -26.01 -18.24
CA ALA A 636 -0.10 -26.96 -17.78
C ALA A 636 -1.29 -26.25 -17.10
N THR A 637 -1.02 -25.31 -16.19
CA THR A 637 -2.06 -24.49 -15.55
C THR A 637 -2.83 -23.65 -16.57
N ALA A 638 -2.18 -23.13 -17.62
CA ALA A 638 -2.86 -22.40 -18.69
C ALA A 638 -3.83 -23.29 -19.48
N ALA A 639 -3.46 -24.55 -19.73
CA ALA A 639 -4.32 -25.53 -20.39
C ALA A 639 -5.54 -25.89 -19.54
N GLU A 640 -5.33 -26.16 -18.25
CA GLU A 640 -6.41 -26.44 -17.28
C GLU A 640 -7.37 -25.25 -17.17
N VAL A 641 -6.83 -24.03 -16.99
CA VAL A 641 -7.63 -22.80 -16.92
C VAL A 641 -8.39 -22.58 -18.24
N ASN A 642 -7.76 -22.77 -19.39
CA ASN A 642 -8.42 -22.62 -20.68
C ASN A 642 -9.61 -23.57 -20.84
N HIS A 643 -9.44 -24.82 -20.42
CA HIS A 643 -10.50 -25.82 -20.45
C HIS A 643 -11.67 -25.46 -19.52
N ILE A 644 -11.38 -25.00 -18.31
CA ILE A 644 -12.39 -24.50 -17.36
C ILE A 644 -13.17 -23.31 -17.97
N LEU A 645 -12.46 -22.36 -18.60
CA LEU A 645 -13.06 -21.20 -19.25
C LEU A 645 -13.91 -21.58 -20.46
N LYS A 646 -13.48 -22.56 -21.27
CA LYS A 646 -14.24 -23.11 -22.40
C LYS A 646 -15.56 -23.71 -21.94
N LYS A 647 -15.54 -24.55 -20.89
CA LYS A 647 -16.75 -25.16 -20.31
C LYS A 647 -17.76 -24.12 -19.82
N LYS A 648 -17.31 -22.93 -19.38
CA LYS A 648 -18.16 -21.84 -18.89
C LYS A 648 -18.49 -20.78 -19.97
N GLY A 649 -17.95 -20.88 -21.18
CA GLY A 649 -18.13 -19.87 -22.22
C GLY A 649 -17.50 -18.51 -21.85
N LEU A 650 -16.38 -18.52 -21.14
CA LEU A 650 -15.72 -17.31 -20.60
C LEU A 650 -14.34 -17.02 -21.21
N VAL A 651 -13.90 -17.77 -22.22
CA VAL A 651 -12.55 -17.66 -22.80
C VAL A 651 -12.21 -16.22 -23.21
N ASP A 652 -13.15 -15.51 -23.84
CA ASP A 652 -12.94 -14.15 -24.34
C ASP A 652 -12.74 -13.11 -23.23
N LYS A 653 -13.09 -13.43 -21.99
CA LYS A 653 -12.84 -12.55 -20.82
C LYS A 653 -11.42 -12.64 -20.28
N PHE A 654 -10.63 -13.63 -20.73
CA PHE A 654 -9.28 -13.90 -20.26
C PHE A 654 -8.30 -14.04 -21.44
N PRO A 655 -8.14 -12.98 -22.26
CA PRO A 655 -7.32 -13.05 -23.47
C PRO A 655 -5.85 -13.37 -23.20
N LEU A 656 -5.25 -12.93 -22.09
CA LEU A 656 -3.87 -13.21 -21.74
C LEU A 656 -3.70 -14.69 -21.36
N PHE A 657 -4.53 -15.22 -20.46
CA PHE A 657 -4.49 -16.65 -20.11
C PHE A 657 -4.75 -17.54 -21.34
N ASN A 658 -5.71 -17.18 -22.18
CA ASN A 658 -5.98 -17.90 -23.42
C ASN A 658 -4.79 -17.83 -24.38
N ALA A 659 -4.20 -16.65 -24.60
CA ALA A 659 -3.05 -16.49 -25.50
C ALA A 659 -1.86 -17.35 -25.07
N VAL A 660 -1.56 -17.43 -23.77
CA VAL A 660 -0.51 -18.30 -23.25
C VAL A 660 -0.79 -19.77 -23.59
N ASN A 661 -2.03 -20.24 -23.41
CA ASN A 661 -2.41 -21.61 -23.81
C ASN A 661 -2.29 -21.83 -25.33
N GLN A 662 -2.78 -20.89 -26.14
CA GLN A 662 -2.75 -20.99 -27.61
C GLN A 662 -1.31 -21.08 -28.15
N ILE A 663 -0.40 -20.28 -27.60
CA ILE A 663 0.99 -20.25 -28.02
C ILE A 663 1.71 -21.53 -27.58
N CYS A 664 1.47 -22.01 -26.35
CA CYS A 664 2.15 -23.19 -25.82
C CYS A 664 1.71 -24.51 -26.47
N PHE A 665 0.42 -24.67 -26.83
CA PHE A 665 -0.13 -25.97 -27.23
C PHE A 665 -0.82 -26.00 -28.59
N HIS A 666 -1.21 -24.86 -29.15
CA HIS A 666 -2.01 -24.81 -30.38
C HIS A 666 -1.27 -24.17 -31.56
N GLY A 667 0.04 -23.94 -31.42
CA GLY A 667 0.90 -23.48 -32.52
C GLY A 667 0.69 -22.01 -32.90
N HIS A 668 0.00 -21.22 -32.08
CA HIS A 668 -0.12 -19.79 -32.35
C HIS A 668 1.25 -19.10 -32.30
N PRO A 669 1.57 -18.21 -33.26
CA PRO A 669 2.86 -17.53 -33.27
C PRO A 669 3.06 -16.67 -32.02
N VAL A 670 4.16 -16.87 -31.30
CA VAL A 670 4.49 -16.10 -30.10
C VAL A 670 4.55 -14.58 -30.33
N LYS A 671 4.88 -14.16 -31.57
CA LYS A 671 4.90 -12.75 -31.98
C LYS A 671 3.52 -12.07 -31.88
N GLU A 672 2.45 -12.85 -31.95
CA GLU A 672 1.07 -12.35 -31.83
C GLU A 672 0.65 -12.13 -30.36
N PHE A 673 1.46 -12.52 -29.37
CA PHE A 673 1.14 -12.34 -27.96
C PHE A 673 0.74 -10.89 -27.60
N ILE A 674 1.37 -9.89 -28.22
CA ILE A 674 1.08 -8.48 -27.95
C ILE A 674 -0.37 -8.07 -28.30
N SER A 675 -0.99 -8.75 -29.27
CA SER A 675 -2.34 -8.45 -29.74
C SER A 675 -3.42 -8.72 -28.68
N CYS A 676 -3.19 -9.70 -27.78
CA CYS A 676 -4.11 -9.97 -26.69
C CYS A 676 -4.10 -8.85 -25.64
N LEU A 677 -2.98 -8.13 -25.52
CA LEU A 677 -2.85 -6.98 -24.62
C LEU A 677 -3.49 -5.72 -25.21
N GLN A 678 -3.39 -5.53 -26.53
CA GLN A 678 -3.95 -4.38 -27.24
C GLN A 678 -5.49 -4.37 -27.21
N ASN A 679 -6.11 -5.55 -27.22
CA ASN A 679 -7.57 -5.72 -27.24
C ASN A 679 -8.12 -6.23 -25.89
N HIS A 680 -7.40 -5.96 -24.79
CA HIS A 680 -7.75 -6.50 -23.48
C HIS A 680 -9.03 -5.83 -22.91
N PRO A 681 -10.00 -6.59 -22.34
CA PRO A 681 -11.27 -6.05 -21.81
C PRO A 681 -11.15 -4.91 -20.81
N GLU A 682 -10.08 -4.88 -20.00
CA GLU A 682 -9.78 -3.77 -19.07
C GLU A 682 -9.59 -2.39 -19.74
N HIS A 683 -9.55 -2.33 -21.07
CA HIS A 683 -9.40 -1.11 -21.86
C HIS A 683 -10.60 -0.83 -22.78
N MET A 684 -11.59 -1.73 -22.81
CA MET A 684 -12.85 -1.59 -23.54
C MET A 684 -13.96 -1.13 -22.61
#